data_AF-A0A0M8MVQ4-F1
#
_entry.id   AF-A0A0M8MVQ4-F1
#
_cell.length_a   1.000
_cell.length_b   1.000
_cell.length_c   1.000
_cell.angle_alpha   90.00
_cell.angle_beta   90.00
_cell.angle_gamma   90.00
#
_symmetry.space_group_name_H-M   'P 1'
#
loop_
_entity.id
_entity.type
_entity.pdbx_description
1 polymer ?
#
loop_
_entity_poly.entity_id
_entity_poly.type
_entity_poly.pdbx_seq_one_letter_code
_entity_poly.pdbx_strand_id
1 'polypeptide(L)'
;MRQVVPPPALRDTIAVRNLNVRLLVGPDAWGRERPQPVYIDAKIRTDVSRAGQTDEVGDSHNYGTLYRALEALSTPSASFANMAHLAEVCARTCIESCHAPWADIEVRLPRSQLRAAYASVILTRTPHALAHPSSEDAQALCAADHTHLHDIDMFVILGVNPWERETKQRIAMHIDMWPLIASTSALQAMVQEVCTYVESTSFLTIETLVTQVAERLLVPHALDQVRVRVDKPSAILHADASSVEIVRDRSFFVEEAPSTTKEHTAILAIGTNLGDRMAHIQAALTKLEAHPAIHVVDTSFLYETTPMYYTDQPRFLNGACKITTSLLPMDLLDVCQRIEIDVGRTKVGVPRNGPRVIDLDILLYDREVIDEGERLQVPHPRLAERAFVLHPLCDLCPDYVHPVLQAKISALAPRATTDMTRVTAMGPALWHWGTKTFVMGILNATPDSFSDGGRHLSVEAAMTSARRMAEAGVDMFDVGGQSTAPGVVEVTSDEEAARVVPLIQALANDPATQHIPISIDTYRADVARQALDAGAHVVNDISGGTRDPAMLALVAERQCPYILMHMRGNANTMASLTTYEQGVVQGVVEELQPLVLAAMQAGIRRWNVIIDPGIGFAKDTHGNVDLLRHLPALNGPGAGHFGTANAPPFAPGDTAPSQPLASMRHMPLLLGVSRKRFLGALIQDPSAAPAQRMQATMAACAATIPTGCVDIVRIHDVVPAMDMVRATSDHP
;
A
#
# COMPACT_ATOMS: atom_id res chain seq x y z
N MET A 1 20.33 -23.88 -18.63
CA MET A 1 20.92 -24.43 -19.88
C MET A 1 20.52 -25.90 -19.98
N ARG A 2 19.59 -26.28 -20.86
CA ARG A 2 19.61 -27.66 -21.38
C ARG A 2 20.87 -27.74 -22.22
N GLN A 3 21.92 -28.37 -21.68
CA GLN A 3 23.16 -28.60 -22.41
C GLN A 3 22.79 -29.36 -23.68
N VAL A 4 23.04 -28.76 -24.86
CA VAL A 4 23.19 -29.53 -26.09
C VAL A 4 24.22 -30.59 -25.75
N VAL A 5 23.81 -31.86 -25.71
CA VAL A 5 24.66 -32.99 -25.33
C VAL A 5 25.93 -32.88 -26.18
N PRO A 6 27.08 -32.46 -25.61
CA PRO A 6 28.29 -32.40 -26.39
C PRO A 6 28.74 -33.85 -26.56
N PRO A 7 28.98 -34.30 -27.78
CA PRO A 7 29.43 -35.65 -27.99
C PRO A 7 30.86 -35.79 -27.47
N PRO A 8 31.19 -36.89 -26.77
CA PRO A 8 32.48 -37.04 -26.12
C PRO A 8 33.69 -37.20 -27.06
N ALA A 9 33.53 -37.22 -28.40
CA ALA A 9 34.58 -37.68 -29.31
C ALA A 9 34.95 -36.81 -30.54
N LEU A 10 34.18 -35.77 -30.92
CA LEU A 10 34.50 -34.96 -32.12
C LEU A 10 34.85 -33.52 -31.74
N ARG A 11 36.14 -33.17 -31.81
CA ARG A 11 36.68 -31.87 -31.38
C ARG A 11 36.96 -30.89 -32.53
N ASP A 12 37.06 -31.37 -33.76
CA ASP A 12 37.43 -30.53 -34.89
C ASP A 12 36.20 -30.04 -35.64
N THR A 13 36.30 -28.87 -36.28
CA THR A 13 35.19 -28.25 -37.00
C THR A 13 35.67 -27.70 -38.34
N ILE A 14 34.94 -28.03 -39.40
CA ILE A 14 35.09 -27.43 -40.73
C ILE A 14 33.85 -26.58 -40.99
N ALA A 15 34.02 -25.31 -41.36
CA ALA A 15 32.93 -24.38 -41.47
C ALA A 15 32.95 -23.58 -42.78
N VAL A 16 31.78 -23.45 -43.40
CA VAL A 16 31.49 -22.42 -44.40
C VAL A 16 30.64 -21.36 -43.72
N ARG A 17 31.13 -20.14 -43.64
CA ARG A 17 30.45 -19.03 -42.96
C ARG A 17 29.98 -18.01 -43.98
N ASN A 18 28.81 -17.44 -43.74
CA ASN A 18 28.25 -16.31 -44.49
C ASN A 18 28.09 -16.60 -46.00
N LEU A 19 27.73 -17.83 -46.37
CA LEU A 19 27.43 -18.18 -47.76
C LEU A 19 26.17 -17.42 -48.20
N ASN A 20 26.35 -16.46 -49.11
CA ASN A 20 25.27 -15.60 -49.60
C ASN A 20 24.65 -16.19 -50.86
N VAL A 21 23.40 -16.62 -50.78
CA VAL A 21 22.64 -17.20 -51.89
C VAL A 21 21.32 -16.47 -52.07
N ARG A 22 20.78 -16.45 -53.28
CA ARG A 22 19.45 -15.89 -53.56
C ARG A 22 18.44 -17.01 -53.75
N LEU A 23 17.54 -17.14 -52.79
CA LEU A 23 16.58 -18.24 -52.71
C LEU A 23 15.16 -17.72 -52.42
N LEU A 24 14.15 -18.43 -52.88
CA LEU A 24 12.77 -18.19 -52.46
C LEU A 24 12.53 -18.97 -51.16
N VAL A 25 12.50 -18.26 -50.03
CA VAL A 25 12.37 -18.83 -48.67
C VAL A 25 11.21 -18.13 -47.97
N GLY A 26 9.99 -18.55 -48.31
CA GLY A 26 8.76 -17.87 -47.90
C GLY A 26 8.60 -16.45 -48.51
N PRO A 27 7.66 -15.65 -48.00
CA PRO A 27 7.42 -14.28 -48.48
C PRO A 27 8.54 -13.31 -48.06
N ASP A 28 8.80 -12.31 -48.91
CA ASP A 28 9.74 -11.22 -48.66
C ASP A 28 9.21 -10.19 -47.66
N ALA A 29 9.95 -9.10 -47.45
CA ALA A 29 9.60 -8.06 -46.50
C ALA A 29 8.27 -7.31 -46.78
N TRP A 30 7.63 -7.55 -47.92
CA TRP A 30 6.37 -6.94 -48.33
C TRP A 30 5.31 -7.98 -48.66
N GLY A 31 5.50 -9.23 -48.21
CA GLY A 31 4.55 -10.32 -48.44
C GLY A 31 4.60 -10.93 -49.84
N ARG A 32 5.66 -10.68 -50.62
CA ARG A 32 5.79 -11.15 -52.01
C ARG A 32 6.69 -12.38 -52.08
N GLU A 33 6.29 -13.39 -52.83
CA GLU A 33 7.12 -14.58 -53.05
C GLU A 33 8.15 -14.32 -54.15
N ARG A 34 9.36 -13.88 -53.76
CA ARG A 34 10.47 -13.62 -54.69
C ARG A 34 11.80 -14.10 -54.11
N PRO A 35 12.79 -14.44 -54.95
CA PRO A 35 14.13 -14.77 -54.47
C PRO A 35 14.75 -13.60 -53.69
N GLN A 36 15.22 -13.89 -52.47
CA GLN A 36 15.80 -12.93 -51.53
C GLN A 36 17.19 -13.39 -51.08
N PRO A 37 18.08 -12.46 -50.66
CA PRO A 37 19.38 -12.85 -50.12
C PRO A 37 19.20 -13.64 -48.82
N VAL A 38 19.87 -14.78 -48.73
CA VAL A 38 19.89 -15.67 -47.57
C VAL A 38 21.35 -15.96 -47.25
N TYR A 39 21.71 -15.87 -45.97
CA TYR A 39 23.05 -16.21 -45.51
C TYR A 39 23.02 -17.55 -44.79
N ILE A 40 23.91 -18.46 -45.18
CA ILE A 40 24.00 -19.79 -44.59
C ILE A 40 25.37 -19.95 -43.93
N ASP A 41 25.35 -20.32 -42.66
CA ASP A 41 26.52 -20.74 -41.91
C ASP A 41 26.38 -22.25 -41.66
N ALA A 42 27.27 -23.04 -42.24
CA ALA A 42 27.28 -24.50 -42.12
C ALA A 42 28.58 -24.96 -41.45
N LYS A 43 28.46 -25.63 -40.31
CA LYS A 43 29.60 -26.16 -39.55
C LYS A 43 29.46 -27.68 -39.44
N ILE A 44 30.46 -28.41 -39.93
CA ILE A 44 30.57 -29.85 -39.76
C ILE A 44 31.53 -30.12 -38.62
N ARG A 45 31.10 -30.90 -37.62
CA ARG A 45 32.01 -31.42 -36.58
C ARG A 45 32.53 -32.78 -37.03
N THR A 46 33.84 -32.98 -37.04
CA THR A 46 34.48 -34.21 -37.52
C THR A 46 35.85 -34.40 -36.83
N ASP A 47 36.61 -35.42 -37.22
CA ASP A 47 38.00 -35.65 -36.81
C ASP A 47 38.91 -35.42 -38.03
N VAL A 48 39.80 -34.43 -37.96
CA VAL A 48 40.73 -34.11 -39.05
C VAL A 48 42.14 -34.69 -38.84
N SER A 49 42.35 -35.46 -37.77
CA SER A 49 43.68 -35.96 -37.37
C SER A 49 44.37 -36.74 -38.48
N ARG A 50 43.63 -37.59 -39.21
CA ARG A 50 44.18 -38.41 -40.29
C ARG A 50 44.57 -37.57 -41.51
N ALA A 51 43.74 -36.62 -41.91
CA ALA A 51 44.08 -35.65 -42.96
C ALA A 51 45.31 -34.82 -42.59
N GLY A 52 45.41 -34.38 -41.33
CA GLY A 52 46.58 -33.63 -40.84
C GLY A 52 47.88 -34.44 -40.77
N GLN A 53 47.79 -35.77 -40.62
CA GLN A 53 48.97 -36.66 -40.58
C GLN A 53 49.41 -37.13 -41.97
N THR A 54 48.48 -37.28 -42.91
CA THR A 54 48.75 -37.86 -44.23
C THR A 54 48.89 -36.81 -45.32
N ASP A 55 48.36 -35.61 -45.13
CA ASP A 55 48.20 -34.55 -46.14
C ASP A 55 47.43 -35.02 -47.39
N GLU A 56 46.63 -36.08 -47.27
CA GLU A 56 45.80 -36.61 -48.36
C GLU A 56 44.40 -35.98 -48.33
N VAL A 57 44.01 -35.33 -49.43
CA VAL A 57 42.69 -34.67 -49.57
C VAL A 57 41.52 -35.65 -49.42
N GLY A 58 41.71 -36.92 -49.77
CA GLY A 58 40.68 -37.97 -49.65
C GLY A 58 40.34 -38.34 -48.19
N ASP A 59 41.26 -38.07 -47.26
CA ASP A 59 41.06 -38.28 -45.82
C ASP A 59 40.45 -37.04 -45.13
N SER A 60 40.19 -35.96 -45.88
CA SER A 60 39.58 -34.72 -45.39
C SER A 60 38.15 -34.54 -45.91
N HIS A 61 37.26 -34.05 -45.06
CA HIS A 61 35.95 -33.55 -45.50
C HIS A 61 36.15 -32.19 -46.19
N ASN A 62 36.32 -32.23 -47.52
CA ASN A 62 36.65 -31.06 -48.33
C ASN A 62 35.57 -29.97 -48.26
N TYR A 63 35.93 -28.77 -47.77
CA TYR A 63 35.06 -27.59 -47.73
C TYR A 63 34.53 -27.17 -49.11
N GLY A 64 35.24 -27.52 -50.19
CA GLY A 64 34.79 -27.36 -51.57
C GLY A 64 33.64 -28.30 -51.96
N THR A 65 33.57 -29.51 -51.38
CA THR A 65 32.41 -30.42 -51.54
C THR A 65 31.21 -29.86 -50.80
N LEU A 66 31.42 -29.37 -49.57
CA LEU A 66 30.38 -28.70 -48.78
C LEU A 66 29.84 -27.46 -49.50
N TYR A 67 30.72 -26.60 -50.03
CA TYR A 67 30.34 -25.45 -50.83
C TYR A 67 29.50 -25.85 -52.05
N ARG A 68 29.98 -26.78 -52.89
CA ARG A 68 29.26 -27.19 -54.11
C ARG A 68 27.91 -27.81 -53.80
N ALA A 69 27.83 -28.60 -52.72
CA ALA A 69 26.59 -29.24 -52.29
C ALA A 69 25.56 -28.20 -51.84
N LEU A 70 25.97 -27.17 -51.09
CA LEU A 70 25.09 -26.07 -50.68
C LEU A 70 24.76 -25.11 -51.84
N GLU A 71 25.70 -24.84 -52.74
CA GLU A 71 25.48 -24.02 -53.94
C GLU A 71 24.46 -24.69 -54.89
N ALA A 72 24.47 -26.01 -55.00
CA ALA A 72 23.50 -26.77 -55.80
C ALA A 72 22.04 -26.61 -55.31
N LEU A 73 21.82 -26.18 -54.06
CA LEU A 73 20.50 -25.83 -53.55
C LEU A 73 19.96 -24.52 -54.15
N SER A 74 20.83 -23.71 -54.75
CA SER A 74 20.52 -22.37 -55.31
C SER A 74 20.12 -22.38 -56.78
N THR A 75 19.31 -23.37 -57.19
CA THR A 75 18.76 -23.41 -58.55
C THR A 75 17.61 -22.40 -58.71
N PRO A 76 17.39 -21.83 -59.91
CA PRO A 76 16.33 -20.84 -60.14
C PRO A 76 14.90 -21.32 -59.82
N SER A 77 14.70 -22.63 -59.74
CA SER A 77 13.43 -23.29 -59.42
C SER A 77 13.31 -23.75 -57.97
N ALA A 78 14.36 -23.59 -57.14
CA ALA A 78 14.33 -24.00 -55.74
C ALA A 78 13.43 -23.06 -54.92
N SER A 79 12.45 -23.67 -54.24
CA SER A 79 11.51 -22.98 -53.36
C SER A 79 11.48 -23.69 -52.01
N PHE A 80 11.58 -22.91 -50.94
CA PHE A 80 11.52 -23.39 -49.57
C PHE A 80 10.37 -22.69 -48.83
N ALA A 81 9.56 -23.48 -48.13
CA ALA A 81 8.41 -22.97 -47.37
C ALA A 81 8.78 -21.92 -46.31
N ASN A 82 9.88 -22.12 -45.58
CA ASN A 82 10.38 -21.22 -44.53
C ASN A 82 11.88 -21.48 -44.25
N MET A 83 12.48 -20.69 -43.36
CA MET A 83 13.89 -20.85 -42.96
C MET A 83 14.20 -22.21 -42.36
N ALA A 84 13.28 -22.79 -41.58
CA ALA A 84 13.48 -24.09 -40.95
C ALA A 84 13.57 -25.21 -41.99
N HIS A 85 12.72 -25.16 -43.02
CA HIS A 85 12.80 -26.10 -44.14
C HIS A 85 14.13 -25.99 -44.89
N LEU A 86 14.62 -24.77 -45.16
CA LEU A 86 15.92 -24.58 -45.78
C LEU A 86 17.06 -25.10 -44.89
N ALA A 87 17.04 -24.80 -43.59
CA ALA A 87 18.05 -25.26 -42.65
C ALA A 87 18.11 -26.79 -42.56
N GLU A 88 16.96 -27.46 -42.57
CA GLU A 88 16.86 -28.93 -42.57
C GLU A 88 17.45 -29.53 -43.85
N VAL A 89 17.15 -28.93 -45.01
CA VAL A 89 17.72 -29.35 -46.29
C VAL A 89 19.23 -29.18 -46.28
N CYS A 90 19.75 -28.04 -45.82
CA CYS A 90 21.19 -27.81 -45.69
C CYS A 90 21.86 -28.84 -44.78
N ALA A 91 21.25 -29.16 -43.63
CA ALA A 91 21.80 -30.14 -42.69
C ALA A 91 21.88 -31.54 -43.33
N ARG A 92 20.81 -31.97 -44.00
CA ARG A 92 20.78 -33.24 -44.75
C ARG A 92 21.82 -33.26 -45.86
N THR A 93 21.95 -32.18 -46.62
CA THR A 93 22.96 -32.06 -47.68
C THR A 93 24.39 -32.18 -47.13
N CYS A 94 24.69 -31.55 -45.99
CA CYS A 94 25.98 -31.69 -45.31
C CYS A 94 26.25 -33.14 -44.90
N ILE A 95 25.26 -33.84 -44.36
CA ILE A 95 25.39 -35.22 -43.89
C ILE A 95 25.55 -36.19 -45.07
N GLU A 96 24.73 -36.08 -46.10
CA GLU A 96 24.72 -37.01 -47.25
C GLU A 96 25.90 -36.77 -48.20
N SER A 97 26.16 -35.51 -48.57
CA SER A 97 27.19 -35.17 -49.57
C SER A 97 28.60 -35.11 -49.01
N CYS A 98 28.73 -34.82 -47.71
CA CYS A 98 30.05 -34.71 -47.07
C CYS A 98 30.32 -35.81 -46.05
N HIS A 99 29.41 -36.78 -45.88
CA HIS A 99 29.50 -37.83 -44.86
C HIS A 99 29.77 -37.27 -43.45
N ALA A 100 29.15 -36.13 -43.15
CA ALA A 100 29.35 -35.40 -41.90
C ALA A 100 28.69 -36.16 -40.73
N PRO A 101 29.40 -36.44 -39.62
CA PRO A 101 28.79 -37.06 -38.44
C PRO A 101 27.93 -36.07 -37.63
N TRP A 102 28.21 -34.77 -37.75
CA TRP A 102 27.37 -33.68 -37.23
C TRP A 102 27.33 -32.52 -38.22
N ALA A 103 26.17 -31.89 -38.35
CA ALA A 103 25.98 -30.63 -39.06
C ALA A 103 25.24 -29.62 -38.17
N ASP A 104 25.88 -28.50 -37.86
CA ASP A 104 25.25 -27.32 -37.27
C ASP A 104 24.97 -26.31 -38.38
N ILE A 105 23.72 -25.90 -38.51
CA ILE A 105 23.26 -25.01 -39.57
C ILE A 105 22.61 -23.79 -38.95
N GLU A 106 23.02 -22.61 -39.41
CA GLU A 106 22.32 -21.36 -39.20
C GLU A 106 21.93 -20.75 -40.55
N VAL A 107 20.63 -20.49 -40.73
CA VAL A 107 20.08 -19.80 -41.90
C VAL A 107 19.59 -18.43 -41.46
N ARG A 108 20.15 -17.36 -42.03
CA ARG A 108 19.84 -15.98 -41.70
C ARG A 108 19.14 -15.27 -42.86
N LEU A 109 18.01 -14.62 -42.56
CA LEU A 109 17.29 -13.73 -43.46
C LEU A 109 17.47 -12.28 -43.01
N PRO A 110 18.19 -11.44 -43.78
CA PRO A 110 18.32 -10.01 -43.49
C PRO A 110 16.99 -9.29 -43.71
N ARG A 111 16.67 -8.31 -42.85
CA ARG A 111 15.49 -7.42 -43.01
C ARG A 111 14.15 -8.15 -43.21
N SER A 112 13.88 -9.19 -42.42
CA SER A 112 12.74 -10.12 -42.54
C SER A 112 11.34 -9.56 -42.13
N GLN A 113 11.03 -8.28 -42.44
CA GLN A 113 9.88 -7.48 -41.94
C GLN A 113 9.97 -7.02 -40.47
N LEU A 114 11.00 -7.46 -39.77
CA LEU A 114 11.21 -7.18 -38.36
C LEU A 114 12.13 -5.97 -38.25
N ARG A 115 12.02 -5.18 -37.17
CA ARG A 115 13.00 -4.11 -36.83
C ARG A 115 14.39 -4.67 -36.48
N ALA A 116 14.55 -5.99 -36.55
CA ALA A 116 15.81 -6.72 -36.43
C ALA A 116 16.71 -6.55 -37.67
N ALA A 117 18.02 -6.55 -37.45
CA ALA A 117 19.00 -6.65 -38.54
C ALA A 117 18.78 -7.93 -39.38
N TYR A 118 18.54 -9.06 -38.70
CA TYR A 118 18.15 -10.33 -39.32
C TYR A 118 17.40 -11.23 -38.33
N ALA A 119 16.64 -12.18 -38.89
CA ALA A 119 16.15 -13.34 -38.17
C ALA A 119 16.91 -14.59 -38.64
N SER A 120 17.12 -15.55 -37.76
CA SER A 120 17.76 -16.81 -38.12
C SER A 120 17.13 -18.03 -37.47
N VAL A 121 17.32 -19.17 -38.13
CA VAL A 121 17.02 -20.49 -37.60
C VAL A 121 18.33 -21.21 -37.37
N ILE A 122 18.49 -21.77 -36.17
CA ILE A 122 19.67 -22.53 -35.77
C ILE A 122 19.22 -23.95 -35.42
N LEU A 123 19.82 -24.95 -36.07
CA LEU A 123 19.55 -26.37 -35.82
C LEU A 123 20.80 -27.23 -35.94
N THR A 124 20.76 -28.41 -35.32
CA THR A 124 21.83 -29.41 -35.39
C THR A 124 21.26 -30.77 -35.76
N ARG A 125 21.93 -31.50 -36.68
CA ARG A 125 21.55 -32.86 -37.09
C ARG A 125 22.71 -33.83 -37.10
N THR A 126 22.38 -35.12 -36.97
CA THR A 126 23.29 -36.28 -37.13
C THR A 126 22.72 -37.27 -38.16
N PRO A 127 23.55 -38.16 -38.74
CA PRO A 127 23.05 -39.22 -39.61
C PRO A 127 21.99 -40.10 -38.94
N HIS A 128 22.17 -40.43 -37.66
CA HIS A 128 21.24 -41.25 -36.90
C HIS A 128 19.89 -40.53 -36.69
N ALA A 129 19.92 -39.25 -36.29
CA ALA A 129 18.70 -38.46 -36.08
C ALA A 129 17.89 -38.25 -37.37
N LEU A 130 18.56 -38.10 -38.52
CA LEU A 130 17.89 -38.03 -39.82
C LEU A 130 17.25 -39.35 -40.24
N ALA A 131 17.90 -40.48 -39.96
CA ALA A 131 17.39 -41.82 -40.29
C ALA A 131 16.27 -42.28 -39.34
N HIS A 132 16.32 -41.85 -38.08
CA HIS A 132 15.41 -42.26 -37.02
C HIS A 132 14.81 -41.03 -36.30
N PRO A 133 13.91 -40.27 -36.95
CA PRO A 133 13.39 -39.01 -36.40
C PRO A 133 12.59 -39.15 -35.09
N SER A 134 12.19 -40.38 -34.73
CA SER A 134 11.48 -40.67 -33.48
C SER A 134 12.39 -41.10 -32.32
N SER A 135 13.70 -41.21 -32.52
CA SER A 135 14.63 -41.60 -31.46
C SER A 135 14.83 -40.48 -30.43
N GLU A 136 15.28 -40.84 -29.23
CA GLU A 136 15.51 -39.89 -28.13
C GLU A 136 16.55 -38.82 -28.50
N ASP A 137 17.62 -39.19 -29.24
CA ASP A 137 18.64 -38.25 -29.71
C ASP A 137 18.09 -37.27 -30.76
N ALA A 138 17.21 -37.73 -31.66
CA ALA A 138 16.54 -36.87 -32.63
C ALA A 138 15.62 -35.86 -31.92
N GLN A 139 14.83 -36.31 -30.95
CA GLN A 139 13.95 -35.44 -30.16
C GLN A 139 14.75 -34.42 -29.35
N ALA A 140 15.87 -34.82 -28.75
CA ALA A 140 16.74 -33.92 -27.99
C ALA A 140 17.38 -32.84 -28.87
N LEU A 141 17.79 -33.18 -30.10
CA LEU A 141 18.31 -32.23 -31.08
C LEU A 141 17.21 -31.25 -31.54
N CYS A 142 16.03 -31.76 -31.91
CA CYS A 142 14.89 -30.92 -32.30
C CYS A 142 14.46 -29.95 -31.17
N ALA A 143 14.53 -30.38 -29.90
CA ALA A 143 14.22 -29.53 -28.76
C ALA A 143 15.27 -28.41 -28.53
N ALA A 144 16.47 -28.54 -29.09
CA ALA A 144 17.52 -27.52 -29.03
C ALA A 144 17.46 -26.52 -30.21
N ASP A 145 16.71 -26.84 -31.26
CA ASP A 145 16.48 -25.94 -32.39
C ASP A 145 15.74 -24.68 -31.92
N HIS A 146 16.18 -23.52 -32.40
CA HIS A 146 15.61 -22.24 -32.00
C HIS A 146 15.61 -21.21 -33.12
N THR A 147 14.76 -20.21 -32.92
CA THR A 147 14.75 -18.99 -33.73
C THR A 147 15.51 -17.90 -32.99
N HIS A 148 16.42 -17.22 -33.69
CA HIS A 148 17.19 -16.10 -33.18
C HIS A 148 16.81 -14.80 -33.90
N LEU A 149 16.67 -13.73 -33.14
CA LEU A 149 16.47 -12.37 -33.63
C LEU A 149 17.65 -11.53 -33.18
N HIS A 150 18.33 -10.91 -34.14
CA HIS A 150 19.53 -10.15 -33.86
C HIS A 150 19.30 -8.65 -34.09
N ASP A 151 19.72 -7.84 -33.11
CA ASP A 151 19.79 -6.39 -33.19
C ASP A 151 18.45 -5.75 -33.61
N ILE A 152 17.41 -5.98 -32.80
CA ILE A 152 16.14 -5.27 -32.88
C ILE A 152 16.35 -3.85 -32.34
N ASP A 153 16.27 -2.86 -33.22
CA ASP A 153 16.57 -1.46 -32.88
C ASP A 153 15.31 -0.72 -32.39
N MET A 154 15.38 -0.17 -31.17
CA MET A 154 14.23 0.36 -30.44
C MET A 154 14.58 1.61 -29.64
N PHE A 155 13.56 2.45 -29.38
CA PHE A 155 13.71 3.68 -28.59
C PHE A 155 12.81 3.67 -27.36
N VAL A 156 13.41 3.65 -26.17
CA VAL A 156 12.70 3.53 -24.89
C VAL A 156 13.27 4.48 -23.83
N ILE A 157 12.44 4.92 -22.89
CA ILE A 157 12.91 5.65 -21.70
C ILE A 157 13.46 4.63 -20.71
N LEU A 158 14.78 4.61 -20.51
CA LEU A 158 15.50 3.60 -19.74
C LEU A 158 16.64 4.18 -18.91
N GLY A 159 16.52 4.15 -17.58
CA GLY A 159 17.55 4.62 -16.65
C GLY A 159 16.96 5.23 -15.38
N VAL A 160 17.83 5.45 -14.39
CA VAL A 160 17.45 6.03 -13.08
C VAL A 160 17.71 7.54 -13.00
N ASN A 161 18.60 8.06 -13.85
CA ASN A 161 19.00 9.46 -13.77
C ASN A 161 17.96 10.37 -14.46
N PRO A 162 17.70 11.59 -13.95
CA PRO A 162 16.68 12.48 -14.50
C PRO A 162 16.82 12.72 -16.02
N TRP A 163 18.03 12.92 -16.54
CA TRP A 163 18.25 13.16 -17.98
C TRP A 163 17.95 11.93 -18.86
N GLU A 164 18.05 10.71 -18.31
CA GLU A 164 17.69 9.46 -19.00
C GLU A 164 16.16 9.29 -19.12
N ARG A 165 15.40 10.12 -18.39
CA ARG A 165 13.93 10.07 -18.30
C ARG A 165 13.21 11.04 -19.23
N GLU A 166 13.91 12.03 -19.77
CA GLU A 166 13.33 13.07 -20.63
C GLU A 166 13.28 12.67 -22.11
N THR A 167 14.23 11.84 -22.56
CA THR A 167 14.35 11.45 -23.96
C THR A 167 14.44 9.93 -24.11
N LYS A 168 13.78 9.40 -25.15
CA LYS A 168 13.90 7.99 -25.50
C LYS A 168 15.32 7.72 -26.00
N GLN A 169 15.94 6.67 -25.46
CA GLN A 169 17.28 6.25 -25.78
C GLN A 169 17.24 5.02 -26.67
N ARG A 170 18.24 4.89 -27.55
CA ARG A 170 18.38 3.73 -28.43
C ARG A 170 18.86 2.53 -27.62
N ILE A 171 18.20 1.39 -27.82
CA ILE A 171 18.64 0.08 -27.34
C ILE A 171 18.65 -0.92 -28.50
N ALA A 172 19.50 -1.93 -28.39
CA ALA A 172 19.54 -3.07 -29.31
C ALA A 172 19.17 -4.34 -28.55
N MET A 173 18.15 -5.07 -29.03
CA MET A 173 17.65 -6.27 -28.38
C MET A 173 17.90 -7.52 -29.23
N HIS A 174 18.35 -8.60 -28.57
CA HIS A 174 18.57 -9.91 -29.17
C HIS A 174 17.74 -10.96 -28.44
N ILE A 175 17.11 -11.87 -29.19
CA ILE A 175 16.15 -12.82 -28.64
C ILE A 175 16.37 -14.21 -29.25
N ASP A 176 16.63 -15.22 -28.42
CA ASP A 176 16.52 -16.63 -28.79
C ASP A 176 15.21 -17.22 -28.25
N MET A 177 14.51 -18.01 -29.05
CA MET A 177 13.20 -18.61 -28.71
C MET A 177 13.17 -20.11 -28.95
N TRP A 178 12.77 -20.86 -27.92
CA TRP A 178 12.53 -22.31 -27.95
C TRP A 178 11.07 -22.63 -27.60
N PRO A 179 10.41 -23.56 -28.30
CA PRO A 179 10.90 -24.27 -29.49
C PRO A 179 11.00 -23.34 -30.72
N LEU A 180 11.65 -23.82 -31.78
CA LEU A 180 11.77 -23.11 -33.05
C LEU A 180 10.41 -22.62 -33.59
N ILE A 181 10.37 -21.38 -34.06
CA ILE A 181 9.19 -20.75 -34.66
C ILE A 181 9.29 -20.85 -36.18
N ALA A 182 8.58 -21.81 -36.78
CA ALA A 182 8.60 -22.02 -38.23
C ALA A 182 7.73 -21.03 -39.02
N SER A 183 6.71 -20.44 -38.37
CA SER A 183 5.76 -19.53 -39.01
C SER A 183 6.29 -18.09 -39.02
N THR A 184 6.53 -17.56 -40.23
CA THR A 184 6.97 -16.17 -40.42
C THR A 184 5.97 -15.15 -39.87
N SER A 185 4.66 -15.38 -40.05
CA SER A 185 3.64 -14.46 -39.55
C SER A 185 3.53 -14.46 -38.03
N ALA A 186 3.69 -15.62 -37.38
CA ALA A 186 3.69 -15.72 -35.93
C ALA A 186 4.90 -14.98 -35.33
N LEU A 187 6.09 -15.16 -35.93
CA LEU A 187 7.30 -14.45 -35.54
C LEU A 187 7.14 -12.92 -35.68
N GLN A 188 6.52 -12.45 -36.76
CA GLN A 188 6.22 -11.03 -36.96
C GLN A 188 5.26 -10.46 -35.92
N ALA A 189 4.19 -11.19 -35.59
CA ALA A 189 3.25 -10.77 -34.56
C ALA A 189 3.93 -10.65 -33.18
N MET A 190 4.73 -11.65 -32.80
CA MET A 190 5.49 -11.64 -31.53
C MET A 190 6.44 -10.43 -31.43
N VAL A 191 7.20 -10.17 -32.49
CA VAL A 191 8.14 -9.03 -32.49
C VAL A 191 7.41 -7.70 -32.45
N GLN A 192 6.31 -7.55 -33.19
CA GLN A 192 5.52 -6.32 -33.18
C GLN A 192 4.92 -6.06 -31.79
N GLU A 193 4.44 -7.10 -31.10
CA GLU A 193 3.93 -7.03 -29.73
C GLU A 193 5.01 -6.54 -28.76
N VAL A 194 6.19 -7.18 -28.77
CA VAL A 194 7.34 -6.77 -27.95
C VAL A 194 7.76 -5.35 -28.27
N CYS A 195 7.81 -4.98 -29.55
CA CYS A 195 8.20 -3.65 -29.98
C CYS A 195 7.26 -2.57 -29.43
N THR A 196 5.96 -2.80 -29.61
CA THR A 196 4.92 -1.85 -29.19
C THR A 196 4.96 -1.65 -27.67
N TYR A 197 5.10 -2.74 -26.91
CA TYR A 197 5.16 -2.69 -25.45
C TYR A 197 6.35 -1.90 -24.90
N VAL A 198 7.55 -2.24 -25.37
CA VAL A 198 8.76 -1.63 -24.85
C VAL A 198 8.79 -0.14 -25.17
N GLU A 199 8.31 0.27 -26.35
CA GLU A 199 8.30 1.68 -26.74
C GLU A 199 7.16 2.49 -26.10
N SER A 200 6.09 1.85 -25.60
CA SER A 200 5.02 2.50 -24.84
C SER A 200 5.31 2.60 -23.34
N THR A 201 6.35 1.91 -22.85
CA THR A 201 6.65 1.79 -21.42
C THR A 201 7.94 2.54 -21.08
N SER A 202 8.19 2.75 -19.78
CA SER A 202 9.46 3.29 -19.29
C SER A 202 10.03 2.38 -18.20
N PHE A 203 11.34 2.17 -18.21
CA PHE A 203 12.01 1.22 -17.31
C PHE A 203 13.13 1.92 -16.53
N LEU A 204 13.34 1.52 -15.28
CA LEU A 204 14.48 2.02 -14.49
C LEU A 204 15.75 1.24 -14.79
N THR A 205 15.62 -0.08 -14.97
CA THR A 205 16.73 -1.01 -15.09
C THR A 205 16.59 -1.88 -16.35
N ILE A 206 17.71 -2.34 -16.90
CA ILE A 206 17.70 -3.23 -18.08
C ILE A 206 17.13 -4.59 -17.68
N GLU A 207 17.38 -5.03 -16.44
CA GLU A 207 16.92 -6.25 -15.81
C GLU A 207 15.39 -6.39 -15.84
N THR A 208 14.67 -5.34 -15.45
CA THR A 208 13.20 -5.33 -15.50
C THR A 208 12.71 -5.39 -16.94
N LEU A 209 13.32 -4.62 -17.84
CA LEU A 209 12.99 -4.64 -19.27
C LEU A 209 13.15 -6.05 -19.86
N VAL A 210 14.30 -6.70 -19.69
CA VAL A 210 14.53 -8.05 -20.26
C VAL A 210 13.62 -9.10 -19.65
N THR A 211 13.30 -8.98 -18.35
CA THR A 211 12.39 -9.92 -17.65
C THR A 211 10.96 -9.80 -18.17
N GLN A 212 10.47 -8.58 -18.35
CA GLN A 212 9.12 -8.31 -18.86
C GLN A 212 8.95 -8.72 -20.33
N VAL A 213 10.01 -8.58 -21.14
CA VAL A 213 10.01 -9.10 -22.52
C VAL A 213 9.96 -10.63 -22.51
N ALA A 214 10.73 -11.30 -21.64
CA ALA A 214 10.71 -12.75 -21.54
C ALA A 214 9.33 -13.30 -21.14
N GLU A 215 8.65 -12.65 -20.18
CA GLU A 215 7.29 -13.01 -19.76
C GLU A 215 6.29 -12.97 -20.92
N ARG A 216 6.30 -11.88 -21.68
CA ARG A 216 5.41 -11.67 -22.83
C ARG A 216 5.66 -12.62 -23.99
N LEU A 217 6.87 -13.17 -24.10
CA LEU A 217 7.17 -14.20 -25.09
C LEU A 217 6.75 -15.59 -24.59
N LEU A 218 6.96 -15.91 -23.32
CA LEU A 218 6.69 -17.24 -22.77
C LEU A 218 5.22 -17.50 -22.48
N VAL A 219 4.50 -16.55 -21.87
CA VAL A 219 3.15 -16.78 -21.35
C VAL A 219 2.10 -16.90 -22.47
N PRO A 220 1.99 -15.94 -23.41
CA PRO A 220 0.96 -15.96 -24.46
C PRO A 220 1.28 -16.91 -25.63
N HIS A 221 2.56 -17.08 -25.97
CA HIS A 221 2.99 -17.80 -27.19
C HIS A 221 3.41 -19.25 -26.95
N ALA A 222 3.22 -19.75 -25.71
CA ALA A 222 3.53 -21.12 -25.31
C ALA A 222 4.97 -21.57 -25.65
N LEU A 223 5.92 -20.64 -25.58
CA LEU A 223 7.34 -20.95 -25.68
C LEU A 223 7.81 -21.66 -24.40
N ASP A 224 8.75 -22.58 -24.55
CA ASP A 224 9.33 -23.35 -23.44
C ASP A 224 10.42 -22.54 -22.74
N GLN A 225 11.24 -21.84 -23.52
CA GLN A 225 12.36 -21.05 -23.04
C GLN A 225 12.66 -19.90 -23.99
N VAL A 226 13.10 -18.78 -23.42
CA VAL A 226 13.64 -17.65 -24.17
C VAL A 226 14.95 -17.18 -23.56
N ARG A 227 15.85 -16.69 -24.42
CA ARG A 227 17.00 -15.88 -24.01
C ARG A 227 16.80 -14.48 -24.53
N VAL A 228 16.84 -13.49 -23.65
CA VAL A 228 16.68 -12.08 -24.01
C VAL A 228 17.91 -11.33 -23.55
N ARG A 229 18.55 -10.65 -24.49
CA ARG A 229 19.66 -9.74 -24.23
C ARG A 229 19.33 -8.35 -24.73
N VAL A 230 19.60 -7.34 -23.91
CA VAL A 230 19.50 -5.93 -24.30
C VAL A 230 20.83 -5.25 -24.11
N ASP A 231 21.30 -4.60 -25.18
CA ASP A 231 22.47 -3.75 -25.21
C ASP A 231 22.05 -2.27 -25.18
N LYS A 232 22.69 -1.48 -24.31
CA LYS A 232 22.54 -0.03 -24.19
C LYS A 232 23.86 0.65 -24.63
N PRO A 233 23.99 1.06 -25.90
CA PRO A 233 25.26 1.49 -26.52
C PRO A 233 25.88 2.78 -25.96
N SER A 234 25.11 3.57 -25.20
CA SER A 234 25.54 4.87 -24.68
C SER A 234 25.45 4.97 -23.15
N ALA A 235 25.37 3.83 -22.46
CA ALA A 235 25.28 3.79 -21.00
C ALA A 235 26.60 4.19 -20.31
N ILE A 236 27.74 3.74 -20.84
CA ILE A 236 29.06 3.96 -20.25
C ILE A 236 29.98 4.57 -21.30
N LEU A 237 30.57 5.72 -20.97
CA LEU A 237 31.59 6.38 -21.79
C LEU A 237 32.76 5.41 -22.03
N HIS A 238 33.16 5.25 -23.29
CA HIS A 238 34.25 4.36 -23.75
C HIS A 238 33.96 2.85 -23.81
N ALA A 239 32.71 2.42 -23.63
CA ALA A 239 32.26 1.06 -23.91
C ALA A 239 31.35 1.03 -25.15
N ASP A 240 31.39 -0.05 -25.94
CA ASP A 240 30.50 -0.22 -27.10
C ASP A 240 29.02 -0.35 -26.68
N ALA A 241 28.77 -1.04 -25.55
CA ALA A 241 27.48 -1.09 -24.87
C ALA A 241 27.61 -1.66 -23.45
N SER A 242 26.64 -1.34 -22.58
CA SER A 242 26.34 -2.13 -21.38
C SER A 242 25.21 -3.11 -21.69
N SER A 243 25.34 -4.37 -21.29
CA SER A 243 24.38 -5.41 -21.66
C SER A 243 23.89 -6.23 -20.46
N VAL A 244 22.63 -6.63 -20.52
CA VAL A 244 22.05 -7.62 -19.60
C VAL A 244 21.42 -8.72 -20.44
N GLU A 245 21.72 -9.97 -20.10
CA GLU A 245 21.15 -11.16 -20.72
C GLU A 245 20.51 -12.04 -19.65
N ILE A 246 19.30 -12.54 -19.95
CA ILE A 246 18.60 -13.52 -19.13
C ILE A 246 18.19 -14.72 -19.97
N VAL A 247 18.12 -15.88 -19.31
CA VAL A 247 17.44 -17.07 -19.83
C VAL A 247 16.30 -17.39 -18.88
N ARG A 248 15.09 -17.57 -19.41
CA ARG A 248 13.90 -17.91 -18.64
C ARG A 248 13.15 -19.04 -19.32
N ASP A 249 12.67 -19.98 -18.52
CA ASP A 249 11.68 -20.96 -18.94
C ASP A 249 10.29 -20.53 -18.47
N ARG A 250 9.28 -21.21 -19.00
CA ARG A 250 7.89 -20.93 -18.67
C ARG A 250 7.60 -21.06 -17.17
N SER A 251 8.24 -21.99 -16.46
CA SER A 251 8.07 -22.18 -15.01
C SER A 251 8.56 -21.00 -14.17
N PHE A 252 9.41 -20.12 -14.71
CA PHE A 252 9.79 -18.89 -14.01
C PHE A 252 8.62 -17.91 -13.86
N PHE A 253 7.66 -17.92 -14.80
CA PHE A 253 6.51 -17.01 -14.82
C PHE A 253 5.19 -17.72 -14.51
N VAL A 254 5.13 -19.03 -14.76
CA VAL A 254 4.03 -19.89 -14.34
C VAL A 254 4.35 -20.36 -12.92
N GLU A 255 3.97 -19.54 -11.93
CA GLU A 255 3.65 -20.07 -10.62
C GLU A 255 2.50 -21.07 -10.81
N GLU A 256 2.61 -22.28 -10.23
CA GLU A 256 1.45 -23.14 -9.98
C GLU A 256 0.33 -22.23 -9.48
N ALA A 257 -0.84 -22.26 -10.16
CA ALA A 257 -1.96 -21.39 -9.86
C ALA A 257 -2.10 -21.23 -8.34
N PRO A 258 -1.74 -20.06 -7.77
CA PRO A 258 -1.84 -19.92 -6.34
C PRO A 258 -3.32 -19.98 -6.02
N SER A 259 -3.71 -21.00 -5.26
CA SER A 259 -5.04 -21.11 -4.65
C SER A 259 -5.26 -20.06 -3.54
N THR A 260 -4.62 -18.88 -3.68
CA THR A 260 -4.81 -17.70 -2.86
C THR A 260 -4.69 -16.50 -3.80
N THR A 261 -5.80 -15.84 -4.07
CA THR A 261 -5.81 -14.51 -4.71
C THR A 261 -4.77 -13.62 -4.05
N LYS A 262 -3.83 -13.07 -4.84
CA LYS A 262 -2.85 -12.11 -4.34
C LYS A 262 -3.59 -10.95 -3.68
N GLU A 263 -3.29 -10.68 -2.42
CA GLU A 263 -3.88 -9.58 -1.67
C GLU A 263 -3.07 -8.31 -1.95
N HIS A 264 -3.75 -7.25 -2.37
CA HIS A 264 -3.20 -5.96 -2.74
C HIS A 264 -3.53 -4.91 -1.68
N THR A 265 -2.71 -3.87 -1.54
CA THR A 265 -3.02 -2.71 -0.69
C THR A 265 -3.37 -1.50 -1.55
N ALA A 266 -4.53 -0.91 -1.29
CA ALA A 266 -4.95 0.35 -1.91
C ALA A 266 -5.27 1.41 -0.86
N ILE A 267 -5.09 2.68 -1.21
CA ILE A 267 -5.61 3.80 -0.42
C ILE A 267 -6.65 4.53 -1.23
N LEU A 268 -7.83 4.71 -0.64
CA LEU A 268 -8.96 5.43 -1.22
C LEU A 268 -9.12 6.78 -0.50
N ALA A 269 -9.30 7.86 -1.25
CA ALA A 269 -9.80 9.11 -0.71
C ALA A 269 -11.31 9.02 -0.50
N ILE A 270 -11.80 9.69 0.53
CA ILE A 270 -13.22 9.77 0.86
C ILE A 270 -13.57 11.25 0.98
N GLY A 271 -14.58 11.73 0.23
CA GLY A 271 -14.99 13.13 0.27
C GLY A 271 -16.50 13.32 0.18
N THR A 272 -17.05 14.24 0.98
CA THR A 272 -18.49 14.58 0.97
C THR A 272 -18.72 16.03 1.35
N ASN A 273 -19.73 16.69 0.77
CA ASN A 273 -20.13 18.04 1.18
C ASN A 273 -21.64 18.30 1.16
N LEU A 274 -22.46 17.26 0.97
CA LEU A 274 -23.93 17.39 0.95
C LEU A 274 -24.56 16.54 2.05
N GLY A 275 -25.69 17.01 2.58
CA GLY A 275 -26.52 16.28 3.54
C GLY A 275 -25.78 15.92 4.83
N ASP A 276 -26.09 14.74 5.37
CA ASP A 276 -25.40 14.19 6.55
C ASP A 276 -24.07 13.56 6.13
N ARG A 277 -23.04 14.41 6.11
CA ARG A 277 -21.67 14.07 5.69
C ARG A 277 -21.10 12.87 6.46
N MET A 278 -21.34 12.77 7.76
CA MET A 278 -20.83 11.66 8.56
C MET A 278 -21.56 10.36 8.23
N ALA A 279 -22.89 10.40 8.10
CA ALA A 279 -23.66 9.23 7.70
C ALA A 279 -23.25 8.72 6.31
N HIS A 280 -22.94 9.61 5.36
CA HIS A 280 -22.47 9.22 4.03
C HIS A 280 -21.10 8.52 4.07
N ILE A 281 -20.14 9.03 4.85
CA ILE A 281 -18.84 8.38 5.04
C ILE A 281 -19.02 7.00 5.67
N GLN A 282 -19.83 6.91 6.73
CA GLN A 282 -20.09 5.64 7.41
C GLN A 282 -20.76 4.63 6.48
N ALA A 283 -21.76 5.04 5.70
CA ALA A 283 -22.44 4.18 4.74
C ALA A 283 -21.48 3.66 3.65
N ALA A 284 -20.57 4.51 3.17
CA ALA A 284 -19.56 4.11 2.19
C ALA A 284 -18.59 3.07 2.76
N LEU A 285 -18.07 3.28 3.98
CA LEU A 285 -17.18 2.32 4.64
C LEU A 285 -17.86 1.00 4.94
N THR A 286 -19.09 1.02 5.46
CA THR A 286 -19.88 -0.20 5.70
C THR A 286 -20.12 -0.98 4.41
N LYS A 287 -20.33 -0.29 3.27
CA LYS A 287 -20.45 -0.95 1.96
C LYS A 287 -19.12 -1.53 1.45
N LEU A 288 -17.99 -0.86 1.70
CA LEU A 288 -16.67 -1.41 1.40
C LEU A 288 -16.41 -2.68 2.22
N GLU A 289 -16.68 -2.64 3.53
CA GLU A 289 -16.50 -3.78 4.45
C GLU A 289 -17.47 -4.94 4.20
N ALA A 290 -18.64 -4.66 3.61
CA ALA A 290 -19.59 -5.70 3.19
C ALA A 290 -19.13 -6.46 1.94
N HIS A 291 -18.16 -5.94 1.18
CA HIS A 291 -17.65 -6.59 -0.01
C HIS A 291 -16.65 -7.71 0.34
N PRO A 292 -16.85 -8.96 -0.10
CA PRO A 292 -16.05 -10.11 0.37
C PRO A 292 -14.57 -10.05 -0.03
N ALA A 293 -14.24 -9.24 -1.03
CA ALA A 293 -12.88 -9.05 -1.53
C ALA A 293 -12.18 -7.79 -0.97
N ILE A 294 -12.81 -7.03 -0.07
CA ILE A 294 -12.26 -5.77 0.46
C ILE A 294 -12.26 -5.83 2.00
N HIS A 295 -11.14 -5.46 2.61
CA HIS A 295 -11.03 -5.28 4.05
C HIS A 295 -10.47 -3.90 4.36
N VAL A 296 -11.17 -3.10 5.18
CA VAL A 296 -10.68 -1.79 5.61
C VAL A 296 -9.72 -1.98 6.76
N VAL A 297 -8.45 -1.64 6.53
CA VAL A 297 -7.36 -1.85 7.47
C VAL A 297 -7.16 -0.64 8.37
N ASP A 298 -7.26 0.57 7.81
CA ASP A 298 -6.91 1.80 8.51
C ASP A 298 -7.68 3.00 7.95
N THR A 299 -7.80 4.06 8.75
CA THR A 299 -8.41 5.33 8.36
C THR A 299 -7.52 6.49 8.77
N SER A 300 -7.53 7.56 8.00
CA SER A 300 -6.91 8.83 8.38
C SER A 300 -7.72 9.53 9.47
N PHE A 301 -7.31 10.73 9.91
CA PHE A 301 -8.27 11.64 10.54
C PHE A 301 -9.28 12.16 9.50
N LEU A 302 -10.39 12.73 9.96
CA LEU A 302 -11.27 13.52 9.10
C LEU A 302 -10.83 14.98 9.11
N TYR A 303 -10.98 15.64 7.97
CA TYR A 303 -10.60 17.02 7.75
C TYR A 303 -11.75 17.80 7.12
N GLU A 304 -12.12 18.92 7.73
CA GLU A 304 -13.08 19.83 7.11
C GLU A 304 -12.36 20.95 6.34
N THR A 305 -12.69 21.12 5.05
CA THR A 305 -12.02 22.09 4.15
C THR A 305 -12.98 22.97 3.38
N THR A 306 -12.50 24.16 3.00
CA THR A 306 -13.16 24.96 1.95
C THR A 306 -13.14 24.21 0.61
N PRO A 307 -14.12 24.45 -0.27
CA PRO A 307 -14.10 23.93 -1.63
C PRO A 307 -12.94 24.51 -2.47
N MET A 308 -12.22 23.67 -3.21
CA MET A 308 -11.04 24.11 -3.99
C MET A 308 -11.36 24.72 -5.36
N TYR A 309 -12.35 24.20 -6.09
CA TYR A 309 -12.59 24.60 -7.50
C TYR A 309 -13.90 25.36 -7.68
N TYR A 310 -14.99 24.81 -7.17
CA TYR A 310 -16.30 25.47 -7.19
C TYR A 310 -16.53 26.02 -5.79
N THR A 311 -16.42 27.33 -5.59
CA THR A 311 -16.39 27.92 -4.23
C THR A 311 -17.77 28.19 -3.64
N ASP A 312 -18.81 28.29 -4.48
CA ASP A 312 -20.21 28.44 -4.07
C ASP A 312 -20.84 27.08 -3.72
N GLN A 313 -20.31 26.42 -2.69
CA GLN A 313 -20.84 25.16 -2.17
C GLN A 313 -20.44 24.94 -0.70
N PRO A 314 -21.09 24.02 0.02
CA PRO A 314 -20.75 23.73 1.41
C PRO A 314 -19.32 23.16 1.56
N ARG A 315 -18.77 23.29 2.77
CA ARG A 315 -17.45 22.76 3.14
C ARG A 315 -17.40 21.24 3.02
N PHE A 316 -16.27 20.74 2.53
CA PHE A 316 -16.01 19.31 2.39
C PHE A 316 -15.56 18.70 3.71
N LEU A 317 -16.04 17.49 3.97
CA LEU A 317 -15.44 16.56 4.91
C LEU A 317 -14.63 15.55 4.10
N ASN A 318 -13.33 15.47 4.36
CA ASN A 318 -12.39 14.62 3.63
C ASN A 318 -11.69 13.66 4.59
N GLY A 319 -11.35 12.48 4.08
CA GLY A 319 -10.51 11.51 4.74
C GLY A 319 -9.92 10.54 3.72
N ALA A 320 -9.24 9.51 4.20
CA ALA A 320 -8.77 8.40 3.41
C ALA A 320 -8.90 7.10 4.20
N CYS A 321 -9.09 6.00 3.50
CA CYS A 321 -9.00 4.67 4.08
C CYS A 321 -7.98 3.81 3.34
N LYS A 322 -7.23 3.02 4.11
CA LYS A 322 -6.34 1.98 3.58
C LYS A 322 -7.11 0.67 3.59
N ILE A 323 -7.11 -0.03 2.47
CA ILE A 323 -7.78 -1.31 2.31
C ILE A 323 -6.79 -2.39 1.86
N THR A 324 -7.07 -3.64 2.22
CA THR A 324 -6.58 -4.79 1.46
C THR A 324 -7.68 -5.29 0.53
N THR A 325 -7.29 -5.77 -0.64
CA THR A 325 -8.24 -6.24 -1.65
C THR A 325 -7.64 -7.30 -2.57
N SER A 326 -8.45 -8.27 -3.01
CA SER A 326 -8.08 -9.20 -4.08
C SER A 326 -8.56 -8.75 -5.47
N LEU A 327 -9.29 -7.63 -5.55
CA LEU A 327 -9.77 -7.03 -6.80
C LEU A 327 -8.65 -6.34 -7.55
N LEU A 328 -8.67 -6.43 -8.88
CA LEU A 328 -7.82 -5.62 -9.74
C LEU A 328 -8.22 -4.13 -9.68
N PRO A 329 -7.33 -3.18 -10.03
CA PRO A 329 -7.60 -1.74 -9.93
C PRO A 329 -8.89 -1.27 -10.62
N MET A 330 -9.21 -1.84 -11.79
CA MET A 330 -10.42 -1.51 -12.54
C MET A 330 -11.69 -2.05 -11.87
N ASP A 331 -11.64 -3.25 -11.32
CA ASP A 331 -12.77 -3.85 -10.59
C ASP A 331 -13.01 -3.07 -9.28
N LEU A 332 -11.93 -2.67 -8.60
CA LEU A 332 -12.02 -1.80 -7.43
C LEU A 332 -12.66 -0.45 -7.77
N LEU A 333 -12.30 0.16 -8.90
CA LEU A 333 -12.92 1.40 -9.37
C LEU A 333 -14.43 1.22 -9.59
N ASP A 334 -14.84 0.12 -10.22
CA ASP A 334 -16.25 -0.17 -10.48
C ASP A 334 -17.05 -0.40 -9.18
N VAL A 335 -16.43 -1.03 -8.17
CA VAL A 335 -17.00 -1.13 -6.82
C VAL A 335 -17.14 0.24 -6.17
N CYS A 336 -16.11 1.09 -6.19
CA CYS A 336 -16.17 2.45 -5.65
C CYS A 336 -17.31 3.26 -6.30
N GLN A 337 -17.41 3.25 -7.62
CA GLN A 337 -18.47 3.96 -8.35
C GLN A 337 -19.86 3.41 -8.04
N ARG A 338 -20.00 2.09 -7.84
CA ARG A 338 -21.26 1.48 -7.40
C ARG A 338 -21.66 1.98 -6.01
N ILE A 339 -20.71 1.98 -5.07
CA ILE A 339 -20.95 2.46 -3.69
C ILE A 339 -21.39 3.92 -3.71
N GLU A 340 -20.76 4.76 -4.52
CA GLU A 340 -21.16 6.16 -4.66
C GLU A 340 -22.61 6.32 -5.08
N ILE A 341 -23.03 5.59 -6.11
CA ILE A 341 -24.42 5.60 -6.61
C ILE A 341 -25.38 5.14 -5.51
N ASP A 342 -25.06 4.05 -4.83
CA ASP A 342 -25.90 3.47 -3.79
C ASP A 342 -26.08 4.39 -2.58
N VAL A 343 -25.05 5.17 -2.21
CA VAL A 343 -25.12 6.15 -1.11
C VAL A 343 -25.90 7.40 -1.54
N GLY A 344 -26.06 7.64 -2.85
CA GLY A 344 -26.92 8.70 -3.39
C GLY A 344 -26.23 9.68 -4.35
N ARG A 345 -25.01 9.38 -4.82
CA ARG A 345 -24.33 10.22 -5.80
C ARG A 345 -25.07 10.21 -7.14
N THR A 346 -25.45 11.39 -7.61
CA THR A 346 -26.04 11.60 -8.94
C THR A 346 -25.11 12.48 -9.78
N LYS A 347 -24.69 12.00 -10.96
CA LYS A 347 -23.87 12.78 -11.92
C LYS A 347 -24.71 13.62 -12.89
N VAL A 348 -26.03 13.36 -12.95
CA VAL A 348 -26.95 14.07 -13.85
C VAL A 348 -27.21 15.48 -13.31
N GLY A 349 -26.91 16.50 -14.12
CA GLY A 349 -27.18 17.91 -13.79
C GLY A 349 -26.20 18.56 -12.81
N VAL A 350 -25.13 17.86 -12.40
CA VAL A 350 -24.10 18.39 -11.47
C VAL A 350 -22.86 18.83 -12.26
N PRO A 351 -22.37 20.08 -12.10
CA PRO A 351 -21.14 20.53 -12.74
C PRO A 351 -19.91 19.69 -12.35
N ARG A 352 -18.90 19.64 -13.24
CA ARG A 352 -17.60 19.02 -12.92
C ARG A 352 -17.01 19.69 -11.67
N ASN A 353 -16.59 18.89 -10.68
CA ASN A 353 -16.15 19.34 -9.34
C ASN A 353 -17.23 20.02 -8.47
N GLY A 354 -18.50 19.82 -8.80
CA GLY A 354 -19.63 20.32 -8.02
C GLY A 354 -19.93 19.51 -6.75
N PRO A 355 -21.00 19.87 -6.03
CA PRO A 355 -21.38 19.25 -4.76
C PRO A 355 -21.72 17.76 -4.92
N ARG A 356 -21.36 16.96 -3.93
CA ARG A 356 -21.52 15.49 -3.96
C ARG A 356 -21.81 14.91 -2.59
N VAL A 357 -22.70 13.92 -2.60
CA VAL A 357 -23.09 13.11 -1.44
C VAL A 357 -21.90 12.29 -0.93
N ILE A 358 -21.14 11.68 -1.83
CA ILE A 358 -19.89 10.95 -1.53
C ILE A 358 -19.03 10.87 -2.80
N ASP A 359 -17.71 10.76 -2.63
CA ASP A 359 -16.68 10.64 -3.67
C ASP A 359 -15.61 9.67 -3.14
N LEU A 360 -15.31 8.61 -3.90
CA LEU A 360 -14.32 7.59 -3.59
C LEU A 360 -13.29 7.51 -4.73
N ASP A 361 -12.10 8.06 -4.51
CA ASP A 361 -11.01 8.07 -5.50
C ASP A 361 -9.88 7.10 -5.08
N ILE A 362 -9.41 6.25 -6.00
CA ILE A 362 -8.20 5.44 -5.76
C ILE A 362 -6.98 6.36 -5.83
N LEU A 363 -6.29 6.53 -4.70
CA LEU A 363 -5.10 7.39 -4.59
C LEU A 363 -3.84 6.63 -4.92
N LEU A 364 -3.67 5.45 -4.33
CA LEU A 364 -2.51 4.58 -4.45
C LEU A 364 -2.99 3.13 -4.56
N TYR A 365 -2.23 2.32 -5.30
CA TYR A 365 -2.43 0.88 -5.43
C TYR A 365 -1.04 0.23 -5.48
N ASP A 366 -0.68 -0.50 -4.43
CA ASP A 366 0.66 -1.05 -4.23
C ASP A 366 1.76 0.02 -4.49
N ARG A 367 2.76 -0.32 -5.32
CA ARG A 367 3.73 0.62 -5.91
C ARG A 367 3.53 0.77 -7.41
N GLU A 368 2.35 0.43 -7.89
CA GLU A 368 2.07 0.41 -9.32
C GLU A 368 1.84 1.82 -9.87
N VAL A 369 2.21 1.98 -11.14
CA VAL A 369 1.85 3.14 -11.96
C VAL A 369 0.92 2.60 -13.03
N ILE A 370 -0.36 2.95 -12.93
CA ILE A 370 -1.44 2.48 -13.79
C ILE A 370 -1.94 3.66 -14.62
N ASP A 371 -2.02 3.47 -15.92
CA ASP A 371 -2.57 4.43 -16.87
C ASP A 371 -3.54 3.72 -17.82
N GLU A 372 -4.83 3.77 -17.48
CA GLU A 372 -5.94 3.25 -18.28
C GLU A 372 -6.69 4.42 -18.96
N GLY A 373 -5.94 5.43 -19.41
CA GLY A 373 -6.43 6.60 -20.12
C GLY A 373 -7.24 7.54 -19.21
N GLU A 374 -8.45 7.93 -19.63
CA GLU A 374 -9.32 8.82 -18.85
C GLU A 374 -10.06 8.10 -17.72
N ARG A 375 -10.04 6.75 -17.69
CA ARG A 375 -10.87 5.98 -16.78
C ARG A 375 -10.22 5.80 -15.40
N LEU A 376 -8.93 5.49 -15.36
CA LEU A 376 -8.16 5.29 -14.13
C LEU A 376 -6.70 5.67 -14.32
N GLN A 377 -6.17 6.48 -13.40
CA GLN A 377 -4.75 6.79 -13.29
C GLN A 377 -4.33 6.67 -11.83
N VAL A 378 -3.32 5.83 -11.56
CA VAL A 378 -2.77 5.60 -10.21
C VAL A 378 -1.25 5.71 -10.25
N PRO A 379 -0.59 6.43 -9.32
CA PRO A 379 -1.17 7.31 -8.31
C PRO A 379 -2.08 8.39 -8.89
N HIS A 380 -3.09 8.81 -8.13
CA HIS A 380 -4.05 9.81 -8.62
C HIS A 380 -3.31 11.07 -9.12
N PRO A 381 -3.55 11.54 -10.36
CA PRO A 381 -2.68 12.51 -11.04
C PRO A 381 -2.59 13.87 -10.34
N ARG A 382 -3.65 14.24 -9.61
CA ARG A 382 -3.73 15.51 -8.88
C ARG A 382 -3.47 15.40 -7.38
N LEU A 383 -2.92 14.27 -6.93
CA LEU A 383 -2.64 14.00 -5.51
C LEU A 383 -1.75 15.10 -4.92
N ALA A 384 -0.68 15.49 -5.63
CA ALA A 384 0.30 16.48 -5.15
C ALA A 384 -0.24 17.92 -5.06
N GLU A 385 -1.33 18.24 -5.76
CA GLU A 385 -1.95 19.58 -5.74
C GLU A 385 -2.92 19.76 -4.56
N ARG A 386 -3.33 18.66 -3.91
CA ARG A 386 -4.49 18.63 -3.01
C ARG A 386 -4.06 18.37 -1.57
N ALA A 387 -3.97 19.43 -0.78
CA ALA A 387 -3.68 19.33 0.65
C ALA A 387 -4.69 18.40 1.38
N PHE A 388 -5.97 18.51 1.05
CA PHE A 388 -7.05 17.67 1.60
C PHE A 388 -6.95 16.18 1.22
N VAL A 389 -6.03 15.81 0.31
CA VAL A 389 -5.67 14.41 0.00
C VAL A 389 -4.37 14.03 0.70
N LEU A 390 -3.36 14.90 0.63
CA LEU A 390 -2.03 14.66 1.18
C LEU A 390 -2.01 14.53 2.71
N HIS A 391 -2.79 15.31 3.44
CA HIS A 391 -2.83 15.21 4.91
C HIS A 391 -3.46 13.90 5.39
N PRO A 392 -4.64 13.48 4.89
CA PRO A 392 -5.15 12.12 5.14
C PRO A 392 -4.15 11.02 4.77
N LEU A 393 -3.44 11.17 3.65
CA LEU A 393 -2.45 10.19 3.22
C LEU A 393 -1.23 10.14 4.15
N CYS A 394 -0.80 11.29 4.68
CA CYS A 394 0.24 11.39 5.70
C CYS A 394 -0.14 10.68 7.00
N ASP A 395 -1.42 10.67 7.38
CA ASP A 395 -1.89 9.97 8.57
C ASP A 395 -1.78 8.44 8.42
N LEU A 396 -1.81 7.94 7.17
CA LEU A 396 -1.81 6.51 6.84
C LEU A 396 -0.42 5.97 6.48
N CYS A 397 0.36 6.73 5.70
CA CYS A 397 1.62 6.28 5.15
C CYS A 397 2.62 7.43 4.89
N PRO A 398 3.10 8.12 5.94
CA PRO A 398 3.94 9.31 5.80
C PRO A 398 5.29 9.03 5.10
N ASP A 399 5.82 7.81 5.25
CA ASP A 399 7.10 7.40 4.67
C ASP A 399 6.98 6.71 3.30
N TYR A 400 5.76 6.52 2.77
CA TYR A 400 5.58 5.96 1.44
C TYR A 400 6.22 6.88 0.38
N VAL A 401 7.05 6.30 -0.49
CA VAL A 401 7.71 7.02 -1.58
C VAL A 401 6.82 6.94 -2.82
N HIS A 402 6.34 8.10 -3.27
CA HIS A 402 5.48 8.20 -4.44
C HIS A 402 6.19 7.66 -5.70
N PRO A 403 5.63 6.69 -6.45
CA PRO A 403 6.35 6.02 -7.53
C PRO A 403 6.68 6.92 -8.73
N VAL A 404 5.87 7.94 -9.00
CA VAL A 404 6.17 8.95 -10.03
C VAL A 404 7.05 10.10 -9.52
N LEU A 405 6.66 10.76 -8.43
CA LEU A 405 7.36 11.95 -7.91
C LEU A 405 8.64 11.65 -7.12
N GLN A 406 8.87 10.39 -6.75
CA GLN A 406 10.06 9.94 -6.00
C GLN A 406 10.32 10.71 -4.69
N ALA A 407 9.24 11.15 -4.05
CA ALA A 407 9.28 11.85 -2.76
C ALA A 407 8.36 11.16 -1.74
N LYS A 408 8.73 11.23 -0.46
CA LYS A 408 7.88 10.74 0.63
C LYS A 408 6.56 11.53 0.68
N ILE A 409 5.44 10.87 0.98
CA ILE A 409 4.15 11.57 1.17
C ILE A 409 4.27 12.70 2.20
N SER A 410 4.98 12.47 3.30
CA SER A 410 5.26 13.50 4.32
C SER A 410 6.05 14.71 3.80
N ALA A 411 6.85 14.55 2.76
CA ALA A 411 7.59 15.64 2.12
C ALA A 411 6.75 16.39 1.08
N LEU A 412 5.72 15.74 0.52
CA LEU A 412 4.78 16.33 -0.43
C LEU A 412 3.68 17.15 0.27
N ALA A 413 3.31 16.79 1.50
CA ALA A 413 2.27 17.50 2.25
C ALA A 413 2.70 18.93 2.62
N PRO A 414 1.85 19.95 2.38
CA PRO A 414 2.16 21.33 2.75
C PRO A 414 2.27 21.48 4.27
N ARG A 415 3.22 22.30 4.73
CA ARG A 415 3.47 22.51 6.17
C ARG A 415 2.38 23.31 6.88
N ALA A 416 1.67 24.18 6.17
CA ALA A 416 0.61 25.01 6.71
C ALA A 416 -0.59 25.01 5.76
N THR A 417 -1.78 24.83 6.32
CA THR A 417 -3.06 24.96 5.61
C THR A 417 -3.98 25.82 6.46
N THR A 418 -4.38 26.98 5.93
CA THR A 418 -5.18 27.95 6.69
C THR A 418 -6.66 27.57 6.78
N ASP A 419 -7.16 26.76 5.83
CA ASP A 419 -8.60 26.47 5.67
C ASP A 419 -8.95 25.00 5.90
N MET A 420 -8.10 24.26 6.60
CA MET A 420 -8.28 22.83 6.88
C MET A 420 -8.10 22.53 8.36
N THR A 421 -9.07 21.82 8.94
CA THR A 421 -9.04 21.48 10.37
C THR A 421 -9.38 20.01 10.56
N ARG A 422 -8.67 19.32 11.46
CA ARG A 422 -9.05 17.95 11.87
C ARG A 422 -10.36 18.00 12.64
N VAL A 423 -11.24 17.04 12.40
CA VAL A 423 -12.55 16.99 13.02
C VAL A 423 -12.95 15.60 13.48
N THR A 424 -13.85 15.55 14.47
CA THR A 424 -14.48 14.33 14.97
C THR A 424 -15.95 14.60 15.24
N ALA A 425 -16.82 13.65 14.89
CA ALA A 425 -18.23 13.71 15.26
C ALA A 425 -18.38 13.42 16.76
N MET A 426 -18.99 14.36 17.49
CA MET A 426 -19.22 14.26 18.93
C MET A 426 -20.71 14.46 19.17
N GLY A 427 -21.45 13.35 19.19
CA GLY A 427 -22.92 13.38 19.20
C GLY A 427 -23.49 14.19 18.03
N PRO A 428 -24.31 15.23 18.26
CA PRO A 428 -24.90 16.04 17.18
C PRO A 428 -23.93 17.05 16.56
N ALA A 429 -22.74 17.25 17.16
CA ALA A 429 -21.81 18.31 16.76
C ALA A 429 -20.57 17.74 16.06
N LEU A 430 -19.95 18.56 15.20
CA LEU A 430 -18.64 18.30 14.64
C LEU A 430 -17.61 19.12 15.42
N TRP A 431 -16.70 18.47 16.14
CA TRP A 431 -15.66 19.13 16.90
C TRP A 431 -14.45 19.42 16.00
N HIS A 432 -13.88 20.62 16.14
CA HIS A 432 -12.73 21.08 15.38
C HIS A 432 -11.48 21.12 16.26
N TRP A 433 -10.60 20.15 16.09
CA TRP A 433 -9.39 20.01 16.90
C TRP A 433 -8.43 21.18 16.66
N GLY A 434 -7.77 21.63 17.73
CA GLY A 434 -6.85 22.77 17.72
C GLY A 434 -7.50 24.16 17.60
N THR A 435 -8.84 24.27 17.59
CA THR A 435 -9.53 25.59 17.60
C THR A 435 -9.74 26.15 19.00
N LYS A 436 -9.84 25.28 20.00
CA LYS A 436 -9.88 25.59 21.43
C LYS A 436 -9.61 24.30 22.21
N THR A 437 -9.35 24.43 23.51
CA THR A 437 -9.43 23.29 24.44
C THR A 437 -10.88 23.13 24.91
N PHE A 438 -11.43 21.92 24.80
CA PHE A 438 -12.78 21.58 25.21
C PHE A 438 -12.84 21.19 26.69
N VAL A 439 -13.92 21.53 27.38
CA VAL A 439 -14.11 21.20 28.80
C VAL A 439 -15.07 20.02 28.96
N MET A 440 -14.55 18.93 29.51
CA MET A 440 -15.32 17.75 29.91
C MET A 440 -15.65 17.83 31.42
N GLY A 441 -16.94 18.01 31.76
CA GLY A 441 -17.44 18.12 33.12
C GLY A 441 -17.77 16.77 33.77
N ILE A 442 -17.17 16.48 34.92
CA ILE A 442 -17.35 15.21 35.64
C ILE A 442 -18.68 15.18 36.41
N LEU A 443 -19.50 14.15 36.15
CA LEU A 443 -20.74 13.85 36.88
C LEU A 443 -20.65 12.45 37.49
N ASN A 444 -20.42 12.38 38.81
CA ASN A 444 -20.36 11.11 39.52
C ASN A 444 -21.77 10.67 39.97
N ALA A 445 -22.15 9.44 39.62
CA ALA A 445 -23.38 8.78 40.04
C ALA A 445 -23.15 7.81 41.24
N THR A 446 -22.14 8.07 42.08
CA THR A 446 -21.70 7.17 43.17
C THR A 446 -22.26 7.56 44.55
N PRO A 447 -22.74 6.63 45.39
CA PRO A 447 -23.33 6.87 46.72
C PRO A 447 -22.50 7.74 47.70
N ASP A 448 -21.19 7.87 47.55
CA ASP A 448 -20.36 8.63 48.51
C ASP A 448 -20.42 10.16 48.38
N SER A 449 -21.20 10.70 47.43
CA SER A 449 -21.69 12.10 47.46
C SER A 449 -23.07 12.24 48.13
N PHE A 450 -23.58 11.16 48.72
CA PHE A 450 -24.96 11.02 49.18
C PHE A 450 -25.01 10.62 50.65
N SER A 451 -25.26 11.58 51.54
CA SER A 451 -25.57 11.26 52.93
C SER A 451 -27.06 11.05 53.22
N ASP A 452 -28.04 11.46 52.39
CA ASP A 452 -29.44 11.52 52.88
C ASP A 452 -30.59 11.35 51.85
N GLY A 453 -30.55 10.36 50.93
CA GLY A 453 -31.80 9.98 50.23
C GLY A 453 -31.65 9.12 48.96
N GLY A 454 -32.66 8.27 48.68
CA GLY A 454 -32.62 7.17 47.70
C GLY A 454 -32.36 7.53 46.22
N ARG A 455 -32.38 6.50 45.35
CA ARG A 455 -31.98 6.55 43.91
C ARG A 455 -32.58 7.69 43.06
N HIS A 456 -33.75 8.22 43.41
CA HIS A 456 -34.36 9.35 42.69
C HIS A 456 -33.77 10.71 43.08
N LEU A 457 -33.42 10.89 44.36
CA LEU A 457 -32.75 12.10 44.85
C LEU A 457 -31.35 12.23 44.27
N SER A 458 -30.71 11.11 43.91
CA SER A 458 -29.38 11.12 43.32
C SER A 458 -29.32 11.62 41.89
N VAL A 459 -30.33 11.32 41.08
CA VAL A 459 -30.41 11.80 39.69
C VAL A 459 -30.75 13.29 39.66
N GLU A 460 -31.68 13.77 40.49
CA GLU A 460 -32.03 15.19 40.54
C GLU A 460 -30.87 16.09 40.98
N ALA A 461 -30.09 15.66 41.98
CA ALA A 461 -28.89 16.38 42.41
C ALA A 461 -27.84 16.46 41.28
N ALA A 462 -27.60 15.33 40.59
CA ALA A 462 -26.69 15.29 39.44
C ALA A 462 -27.18 16.17 38.29
N MET A 463 -28.49 16.15 37.98
CA MET A 463 -29.09 17.02 36.97
C MET A 463 -29.01 18.50 37.33
N THR A 464 -29.13 18.86 38.61
CA THR A 464 -28.93 20.25 39.07
C THR A 464 -27.49 20.72 38.79
N SER A 465 -26.51 19.86 39.07
CA SER A 465 -25.11 20.12 38.74
C SER A 465 -24.89 20.23 37.23
N ALA A 466 -25.48 19.31 36.45
CA ALA A 466 -25.37 19.27 35.00
C ALA A 466 -25.94 20.55 34.34
N ARG A 467 -27.10 21.03 34.78
CA ARG A 467 -27.70 22.28 34.29
C ARG A 467 -26.80 23.48 34.60
N ARG A 468 -26.19 23.54 35.79
CA ARG A 468 -25.23 24.59 36.14
C ARG A 468 -23.96 24.54 35.27
N MET A 469 -23.48 23.34 34.94
CA MET A 469 -22.35 23.17 34.02
C MET A 469 -22.73 23.58 32.58
N ALA A 470 -23.95 23.25 32.13
CA ALA A 470 -24.48 23.68 30.84
C ALA A 470 -24.59 25.21 30.74
N GLU A 471 -25.11 25.86 31.78
CA GLU A 471 -25.16 27.33 31.89
C GLU A 471 -23.76 27.97 31.82
N ALA A 472 -22.74 27.29 32.35
CA ALA A 472 -21.34 27.74 32.27
C ALA A 472 -20.74 27.56 30.86
N GLY A 473 -21.34 26.72 30.02
CA GLY A 473 -20.89 26.41 28.67
C GLY A 473 -20.00 25.17 28.57
N VAL A 474 -20.18 24.17 29.43
CA VAL A 474 -19.45 22.89 29.33
C VAL A 474 -19.60 22.27 27.93
N ASP A 475 -18.54 21.68 27.42
CA ASP A 475 -18.55 21.11 26.07
C ASP A 475 -19.00 19.65 26.05
N MET A 476 -18.78 18.89 27.13
CA MET A 476 -19.19 17.49 27.24
C MET A 476 -19.40 17.09 28.71
N PHE A 477 -20.36 16.22 28.98
CA PHE A 477 -20.50 15.56 30.28
C PHE A 477 -19.76 14.23 30.31
N ASP A 478 -19.19 13.87 31.45
CA ASP A 478 -18.61 12.55 31.67
C ASP A 478 -19.22 11.90 32.91
N VAL A 479 -20.02 10.87 32.68
CA VAL A 479 -20.84 10.22 33.68
C VAL A 479 -20.12 8.97 34.19
N GLY A 480 -19.85 8.90 35.49
CA GLY A 480 -19.17 7.75 36.12
C GLY A 480 -20.00 7.09 37.22
N GLY A 481 -20.23 5.78 37.13
CA GLY A 481 -20.97 4.99 38.13
C GLY A 481 -20.10 4.26 39.15
N GLN A 482 -18.81 4.08 38.82
CA GLN A 482 -17.79 3.41 39.62
C GLN A 482 -16.66 4.39 39.93
N SER A 483 -16.31 4.54 41.21
CA SER A 483 -15.13 5.31 41.59
C SER A 483 -13.87 4.52 41.25
N THR A 484 -12.96 5.14 40.51
CA THR A 484 -11.63 4.60 40.17
C THR A 484 -10.55 5.10 41.13
N ALA A 485 -10.97 5.74 42.24
CA ALA A 485 -10.07 6.21 43.27
C ALA A 485 -9.40 5.03 44.02
N PRO A 486 -8.13 5.19 44.45
CA PRO A 486 -7.41 4.13 45.15
C PRO A 486 -8.12 3.65 46.43
N GLY A 487 -8.30 2.34 46.57
CA GLY A 487 -8.89 1.71 47.76
C GLY A 487 -10.43 1.62 47.79
N VAL A 488 -11.13 2.06 46.73
CA VAL A 488 -12.61 1.92 46.64
C VAL A 488 -12.99 0.52 46.11
N VAL A 489 -14.02 -0.08 46.69
CA VAL A 489 -14.55 -1.39 46.28
C VAL A 489 -15.26 -1.26 44.94
N GLU A 490 -15.03 -2.22 44.04
CA GLU A 490 -15.70 -2.28 42.74
C GLU A 490 -17.11 -2.82 42.88
N VAL A 491 -18.08 -2.16 42.26
CA VAL A 491 -19.46 -2.62 42.18
C VAL A 491 -19.66 -3.58 41.02
N THR A 492 -20.78 -4.29 41.01
CA THR A 492 -21.15 -5.17 39.89
C THR A 492 -21.54 -4.33 38.66
N SER A 493 -21.43 -4.90 37.46
CA SER A 493 -21.86 -4.22 36.24
C SER A 493 -23.33 -3.77 36.31
N ASP A 494 -24.22 -4.61 36.86
CA ASP A 494 -25.64 -4.27 37.03
C ASP A 494 -25.84 -3.06 37.94
N GLU A 495 -25.05 -2.96 39.01
CA GLU A 495 -25.12 -1.83 39.94
C GLU A 495 -24.56 -0.55 39.31
N GLU A 496 -23.46 -0.64 38.57
CA GLU A 496 -22.90 0.50 37.82
C GLU A 496 -23.89 1.00 36.77
N ALA A 497 -24.46 0.09 35.96
CA ALA A 497 -25.49 0.41 34.98
C ALA A 497 -26.72 1.07 35.61
N ALA A 498 -27.20 0.53 36.74
CA ALA A 498 -28.34 1.10 37.47
C ALA A 498 -28.09 2.51 38.02
N ARG A 499 -26.83 2.93 38.16
CA ARG A 499 -26.44 4.30 38.56
C ARG A 499 -26.37 5.23 37.36
N VAL A 500 -25.73 4.82 36.27
CA VAL A 500 -25.42 5.70 35.13
C VAL A 500 -26.57 5.82 34.12
N VAL A 501 -27.27 4.74 33.83
CA VAL A 501 -28.29 4.71 32.76
C VAL A 501 -29.41 5.71 33.00
N PRO A 502 -30.02 5.80 34.21
CA PRO A 502 -31.08 6.79 34.46
C PRO A 502 -30.60 8.24 34.35
N LEU A 503 -29.35 8.51 34.73
CA LEU A 503 -28.77 9.85 34.63
C LEU A 503 -28.50 10.22 33.17
N ILE A 504 -27.97 9.30 32.37
CA ILE A 504 -27.76 9.51 30.92
C ILE A 504 -29.08 9.79 30.22
N GLN A 505 -30.14 9.01 30.52
CA GLN A 505 -31.47 9.26 29.98
C GLN A 505 -32.01 10.63 30.39
N ALA A 506 -31.79 11.04 31.65
CA ALA A 506 -32.21 12.37 32.11
C ALA A 506 -31.46 13.49 31.38
N LEU A 507 -30.15 13.36 31.18
CA LEU A 507 -29.33 14.32 30.43
C LEU A 507 -29.73 14.41 28.96
N ALA A 508 -30.01 13.27 28.32
CA ALA A 508 -30.38 13.20 26.91
C ALA A 508 -31.78 13.81 26.63
N ASN A 509 -32.69 13.78 27.61
CA ASN A 509 -34.06 14.27 27.45
C ASN A 509 -34.29 15.68 28.02
N ASP A 510 -33.35 16.23 28.81
CA ASP A 510 -33.50 17.56 29.40
C ASP A 510 -33.15 18.65 28.38
N PRO A 511 -34.03 19.65 28.15
CA PRO A 511 -33.80 20.68 27.14
C PRO A 511 -32.50 21.49 27.30
N ALA A 512 -32.02 21.65 28.54
CA ALA A 512 -30.81 22.40 28.83
C ALA A 512 -29.53 21.60 28.58
N THR A 513 -29.61 20.26 28.49
CA THR A 513 -28.42 19.40 28.35
C THR A 513 -28.40 18.54 27.08
N GLN A 514 -29.55 18.30 26.43
CA GLN A 514 -29.68 17.39 25.28
C GLN A 514 -28.77 17.71 24.07
N HIS A 515 -28.26 18.94 23.97
CA HIS A 515 -27.37 19.38 22.89
C HIS A 515 -25.88 19.18 23.22
N ILE A 516 -25.55 18.77 24.45
CA ILE A 516 -24.20 18.57 24.95
C ILE A 516 -23.87 17.07 24.88
N PRO A 517 -22.76 16.67 24.24
CA PRO A 517 -22.30 15.29 24.21
C PRO A 517 -22.14 14.68 25.61
N ILE A 518 -22.31 13.36 25.69
CA ILE A 518 -22.27 12.59 26.93
C ILE A 518 -21.25 11.46 26.76
N SER A 519 -20.25 11.44 27.62
CA SER A 519 -19.28 10.37 27.79
C SER A 519 -19.69 9.47 28.96
N ILE A 520 -19.47 8.15 28.80
CA ILE A 520 -19.58 7.17 29.89
C ILE A 520 -18.18 6.77 30.35
N ASP A 521 -17.85 7.05 31.62
CA ASP A 521 -16.60 6.62 32.29
C ASP A 521 -16.80 5.19 32.82
N THR A 522 -16.42 4.20 32.01
CA THR A 522 -16.51 2.79 32.37
C THR A 522 -15.47 1.95 31.62
N TYR A 523 -14.98 0.91 32.28
CA TYR A 523 -14.12 -0.12 31.69
C TYR A 523 -14.87 -1.42 31.36
N ARG A 524 -16.21 -1.42 31.46
CA ARG A 524 -17.06 -2.59 31.27
C ARG A 524 -17.92 -2.44 30.01
N ALA A 525 -17.83 -3.39 29.10
CA ALA A 525 -18.50 -3.31 27.81
C ALA A 525 -20.03 -3.40 27.93
N ASP A 526 -20.55 -4.16 28.89
CA ASP A 526 -21.99 -4.27 29.13
C ASP A 526 -22.61 -2.96 29.67
N VAL A 527 -21.89 -2.24 30.54
CA VAL A 527 -22.28 -0.91 31.01
C VAL A 527 -22.19 0.11 29.87
N ALA A 528 -21.09 0.10 29.11
CA ALA A 528 -20.92 0.98 27.96
C ALA A 528 -22.03 0.78 26.92
N ARG A 529 -22.41 -0.48 26.63
CA ARG A 529 -23.51 -0.80 25.70
C ARG A 529 -24.82 -0.18 26.16
N GLN A 530 -25.19 -0.39 27.43
CA GLN A 530 -26.41 0.17 28.01
C GLN A 530 -26.39 1.70 28.05
N ALA A 531 -25.24 2.31 28.31
CA ALA A 531 -25.06 3.76 28.31
C ALA A 531 -25.23 4.36 26.91
N LEU A 532 -24.63 3.74 25.87
CA LEU A 532 -24.79 4.17 24.49
C LEU A 532 -26.25 4.02 24.03
N ASP A 533 -26.88 2.89 24.33
CA ASP A 533 -28.31 2.66 24.02
C ASP A 533 -29.23 3.66 24.76
N ALA A 534 -28.78 4.22 25.89
CA ALA A 534 -29.48 5.24 26.67
C ALA A 534 -29.26 6.69 26.19
N GLY A 535 -28.35 6.93 25.24
CA GLY A 535 -28.05 8.26 24.69
C GLY A 535 -26.65 8.80 24.99
N ALA A 536 -25.72 7.98 25.51
CA ALA A 536 -24.31 8.34 25.54
C ALA A 536 -23.73 8.34 24.11
N HIS A 537 -22.69 9.14 23.92
CA HIS A 537 -22.05 9.39 22.63
C HIS A 537 -20.58 8.94 22.60
N VAL A 538 -19.91 8.88 23.75
CA VAL A 538 -18.47 8.61 23.87
C VAL A 538 -18.25 7.57 24.94
N VAL A 539 -17.31 6.65 24.72
CA VAL A 539 -16.84 5.74 25.76
C VAL A 539 -15.50 6.22 26.28
N ASN A 540 -15.39 6.42 27.58
CA ASN A 540 -14.17 6.78 28.29
C ASN A 540 -13.71 5.58 29.12
N ASP A 541 -12.74 4.83 28.59
CA ASP A 541 -12.21 3.63 29.24
C ASP A 541 -10.81 3.91 29.78
N ILE A 542 -10.74 4.01 31.11
CA ILE A 542 -9.49 4.18 31.83
C ILE A 542 -8.48 3.05 31.59
N SER A 543 -8.91 1.87 31.16
CA SER A 543 -8.07 0.71 30.90
C SER A 543 -7.61 0.58 29.45
N GLY A 544 -8.15 1.38 28.55
CA GLY A 544 -7.89 1.28 27.12
C GLY A 544 -8.22 -0.09 26.51
N GLY A 545 -9.27 -0.75 27.01
CA GLY A 545 -9.77 -2.04 26.53
C GLY A 545 -9.11 -3.26 27.19
N THR A 546 -8.21 -3.07 28.15
CA THR A 546 -7.47 -4.19 28.77
C THR A 546 -8.24 -4.89 29.89
N ARG A 547 -9.24 -4.25 30.49
CA ARG A 547 -10.05 -4.85 31.57
C ARG A 547 -11.22 -5.67 31.08
N ASP A 548 -11.77 -5.34 29.91
CA ASP A 548 -12.87 -6.06 29.29
C ASP A 548 -12.59 -6.30 27.79
N PRO A 549 -12.34 -7.55 27.37
CA PRO A 549 -12.00 -7.86 25.98
C PRO A 549 -13.13 -7.55 24.99
N ALA A 550 -14.38 -7.35 25.45
CA ALA A 550 -15.50 -6.99 24.59
C ALA A 550 -15.58 -5.48 24.30
N MET A 551 -14.80 -4.64 25.01
CA MET A 551 -14.91 -3.17 24.91
C MET A 551 -14.60 -2.66 23.50
N LEU A 552 -13.45 -3.05 22.93
CA LEU A 552 -13.03 -2.54 21.63
C LEU A 552 -13.98 -2.98 20.50
N ALA A 553 -14.50 -4.21 20.58
CA ALA A 553 -15.48 -4.73 19.63
C ALA A 553 -16.81 -3.96 19.71
N LEU A 554 -17.28 -3.63 20.92
CA LEU A 554 -18.47 -2.79 21.09
C LEU A 554 -18.28 -1.40 20.50
N VAL A 555 -17.16 -0.75 20.77
CA VAL A 555 -16.87 0.60 20.28
C VAL A 555 -16.77 0.60 18.75
N ALA A 556 -16.13 -0.42 18.17
CA ALA A 556 -16.10 -0.63 16.73
C ALA A 556 -17.52 -0.91 16.17
N GLU A 557 -18.35 -1.71 16.83
CA GLU A 557 -19.75 -1.94 16.41
C GLU A 557 -20.55 -0.62 16.42
N ARG A 558 -20.36 0.22 17.43
CA ARG A 558 -21.10 1.48 17.63
C ARG A 558 -20.51 2.67 16.86
N GLN A 559 -19.30 2.54 16.33
CA GLN A 559 -18.57 3.59 15.59
C GLN A 559 -18.53 4.95 16.33
N CYS A 560 -18.45 4.91 17.67
CA CYS A 560 -18.43 6.10 18.51
C CYS A 560 -17.00 6.54 18.89
N PRO A 561 -16.78 7.79 19.29
CA PRO A 561 -15.52 8.22 19.89
C PRO A 561 -15.16 7.40 21.13
N TYR A 562 -13.86 7.17 21.31
CA TYR A 562 -13.27 6.33 22.33
C TYR A 562 -12.05 6.98 22.94
N ILE A 563 -12.15 7.25 24.24
CA ILE A 563 -11.05 7.76 25.04
C ILE A 563 -10.39 6.55 25.70
N LEU A 564 -9.14 6.30 25.33
CA LEU A 564 -8.32 5.23 25.90
C LEU A 564 -7.19 5.83 26.72
N MET A 565 -7.08 5.38 27.97
CA MET A 565 -6.13 5.93 28.92
C MET A 565 -4.99 4.96 29.21
N HIS A 566 -3.80 5.50 29.48
CA HIS A 566 -2.70 4.75 30.05
C HIS A 566 -2.93 4.45 31.54
N MET A 567 -2.84 3.17 31.94
CA MET A 567 -2.76 2.77 33.34
C MET A 567 -1.97 1.46 33.53
N ARG A 568 -1.51 1.20 34.75
CA ARG A 568 -0.95 -0.10 35.17
C ARG A 568 -1.65 -0.61 36.41
N GLY A 569 -1.93 -1.91 36.46
CA GLY A 569 -2.57 -2.56 37.60
C GLY A 569 -4.05 -2.17 37.75
N ASN A 570 -4.50 -1.94 38.98
CA ASN A 570 -5.86 -1.53 39.30
C ASN A 570 -5.88 -0.56 40.50
N ALA A 571 -7.07 -0.19 41.00
CA ALA A 571 -7.24 0.71 42.15
C ALA A 571 -6.40 0.33 43.38
N ASN A 572 -6.08 -0.95 43.56
CA ASN A 572 -5.34 -1.46 44.71
C ASN A 572 -3.82 -1.60 44.45
N THR A 573 -3.40 -1.81 43.19
CA THR A 573 -2.00 -2.09 42.85
C THR A 573 -1.28 -0.96 42.11
N MET A 574 -2.01 0.00 41.53
CA MET A 574 -1.40 1.05 40.70
C MET A 574 -0.37 1.89 41.47
N ALA A 575 -0.55 2.09 42.77
CA ALA A 575 0.33 2.91 43.60
C ALA A 575 1.75 2.33 43.76
N SER A 576 1.93 1.02 43.55
CA SER A 576 3.23 0.36 43.60
C SER A 576 3.89 0.16 42.23
N LEU A 577 3.21 0.54 41.14
CA LEU A 577 3.66 0.31 39.75
C LEU A 577 4.17 1.60 39.08
N THR A 578 4.80 2.48 39.85
CA THR A 578 5.22 3.83 39.41
C THR A 578 6.61 3.89 38.79
N THR A 579 7.33 2.78 38.68
CA THR A 579 8.69 2.72 38.12
C THR A 579 8.65 2.50 36.61
N TYR A 580 9.31 3.37 35.84
CA TYR A 580 9.45 3.27 34.39
C TYR A 580 10.94 3.27 34.03
N GLU A 581 11.43 2.21 33.39
CA GLU A 581 12.87 2.00 33.16
C GLU A 581 13.52 3.13 32.34
N GLN A 582 12.83 3.62 31.32
CA GLN A 582 13.30 4.69 30.42
C GLN A 582 12.76 6.08 30.80
N GLY A 583 12.18 6.22 31.99
CA GLY A 583 11.45 7.42 32.41
C GLY A 583 9.96 7.36 32.06
N VAL A 584 9.16 8.15 32.78
CA VAL A 584 7.68 8.08 32.72
C VAL A 584 7.13 8.47 31.36
N VAL A 585 7.70 9.50 30.71
CA VAL A 585 7.21 10.02 29.43
C VAL A 585 7.34 8.95 28.35
N GLN A 586 8.55 8.40 28.23
CA GLN A 586 8.86 7.35 27.26
C GLN A 586 8.07 6.07 27.55
N GLY A 587 8.01 5.64 28.81
CA GLY A 587 7.25 4.45 29.17
C GLY A 587 5.73 4.57 28.96
N VAL A 588 5.15 5.76 29.15
CA VAL A 588 3.74 6.01 28.78
C VAL A 588 3.56 5.94 27.26
N VAL A 589 4.48 6.50 26.47
CA VAL A 589 4.43 6.40 25.00
C VAL A 589 4.47 4.94 24.53
N GLU A 590 5.42 4.16 25.05
CA GLU A 590 5.62 2.74 24.71
C GLU A 590 4.43 1.85 25.07
N GLU A 591 3.71 2.18 26.15
CA GLU A 591 2.57 1.39 26.62
C GLU A 591 1.22 1.86 26.03
N LEU A 592 1.08 3.14 25.67
CA LEU A 592 -0.14 3.69 25.08
C LEU A 592 -0.27 3.38 23.58
N GLN A 593 0.86 3.33 22.86
CA GLN A 593 0.90 3.07 21.43
C GLN A 593 0.30 1.68 21.05
N PRO A 594 0.61 0.57 21.74
CA PRO A 594 -0.06 -0.71 21.52
C PRO A 594 -1.57 -0.69 21.77
N LEU A 595 -2.05 0.11 22.73
CA LEU A 595 -3.49 0.25 23.00
C LEU A 595 -4.20 0.94 21.83
N VAL A 596 -3.60 2.01 21.29
CA VAL A 596 -4.09 2.68 20.08
C VAL A 596 -4.11 1.72 18.89
N LEU A 597 -3.04 0.95 18.69
CA LEU A 597 -2.98 -0.04 17.61
C LEU A 597 -4.07 -1.11 17.76
N ALA A 598 -4.27 -1.64 18.97
CA ALA A 598 -5.30 -2.63 19.25
C ALA A 598 -6.72 -2.09 19.00
N ALA A 599 -6.99 -0.84 19.41
CA ALA A 599 -8.25 -0.17 19.13
C ALA A 599 -8.52 -0.08 17.62
N MET A 600 -7.52 0.34 16.85
CA MET A 600 -7.63 0.44 15.39
C MET A 600 -7.78 -0.92 14.70
N GLN A 601 -7.04 -1.94 15.15
CA GLN A 601 -7.17 -3.32 14.64
C GLN A 601 -8.54 -3.92 14.94
N ALA A 602 -9.20 -3.50 16.02
CA ALA A 602 -10.58 -3.91 16.33
C ALA A 602 -11.62 -3.24 15.40
N GLY A 603 -11.22 -2.28 14.55
CA GLY A 603 -12.10 -1.56 13.63
C GLY A 603 -12.52 -0.16 14.10
N ILE A 604 -11.96 0.34 15.21
CA ILE A 604 -12.20 1.71 15.67
C ILE A 604 -11.48 2.67 14.72
N ARG A 605 -12.22 3.61 14.14
CA ARG A 605 -11.68 4.57 13.18
C ARG A 605 -10.72 5.53 13.87
N ARG A 606 -9.66 5.95 13.17
CA ARG A 606 -8.63 6.85 13.73
C ARG A 606 -9.22 8.16 14.24
N TRP A 607 -10.18 8.74 13.52
CA TRP A 607 -10.88 9.96 13.94
C TRP A 607 -11.74 9.80 15.20
N ASN A 608 -12.00 8.57 15.66
CA ASN A 608 -12.71 8.30 16.91
C ASN A 608 -11.77 8.08 18.09
N VAL A 609 -10.46 7.94 17.89
CA VAL A 609 -9.51 7.65 18.97
C VAL A 609 -9.05 8.94 19.64
N ILE A 610 -9.14 8.98 20.97
CA ILE A 610 -8.65 10.05 21.85
C ILE A 610 -7.75 9.40 22.90
N ILE A 611 -6.58 9.98 23.15
CA ILE A 611 -5.60 9.42 24.10
C ILE A 611 -5.62 10.18 25.44
N ASP A 612 -5.46 9.48 26.55
CA ASP A 612 -5.22 10.08 27.88
C ASP A 612 -3.94 9.48 28.50
N PRO A 613 -2.95 10.30 28.88
CA PRO A 613 -1.72 9.83 29.53
C PRO A 613 -1.92 9.23 30.93
N GLY A 614 -3.11 9.32 31.51
CA GLY A 614 -3.45 8.72 32.79
C GLY A 614 -2.80 9.41 33.98
N ILE A 615 -2.95 10.74 34.07
CA ILE A 615 -2.38 11.49 35.20
C ILE A 615 -2.94 10.99 36.54
N GLY A 616 -2.03 10.66 37.45
CA GLY A 616 -2.30 10.09 38.76
C GLY A 616 -2.55 8.58 38.76
N PHE A 617 -2.44 7.88 37.63
CA PHE A 617 -2.55 6.43 37.53
C PHE A 617 -1.18 5.80 37.33
N ALA A 618 -0.72 5.00 38.29
CA ALA A 618 0.60 4.35 38.26
C ALA A 618 1.77 5.31 37.99
N LYS A 619 1.71 6.53 38.55
CA LYS A 619 2.73 7.58 38.47
C LYS A 619 2.88 8.22 39.84
N ASP A 620 4.12 8.44 40.28
CA ASP A 620 4.40 9.19 41.49
C ASP A 620 4.29 10.71 41.24
N THR A 621 4.46 11.53 42.28
CA THR A 621 4.33 13.00 42.14
C THR A 621 5.32 13.56 41.11
N HIS A 622 6.56 13.08 41.11
CA HIS A 622 7.58 13.55 40.16
C HIS A 622 7.19 13.18 38.73
N GLY A 623 6.82 11.91 38.49
CA GLY A 623 6.43 11.42 37.19
C GLY A 623 5.17 12.11 36.64
N ASN A 624 4.19 12.43 37.48
CA ASN A 624 3.02 13.23 37.04
C ASN A 624 3.43 14.62 36.55
N VAL A 625 4.32 15.30 37.29
CA VAL A 625 4.79 16.64 36.89
C VAL A 625 5.65 16.57 35.64
N ASP A 626 6.52 15.56 35.53
CA ASP A 626 7.37 15.37 34.36
C ASP A 626 6.55 15.09 33.09
N LEU A 627 5.49 14.29 33.23
CA LEU A 627 4.55 14.02 32.14
C LEU A 627 3.80 15.29 31.71
N LEU A 628 3.35 16.13 32.66
CA LEU A 628 2.71 17.41 32.36
C LEU A 628 3.64 18.36 31.58
N ARG A 629 4.93 18.40 31.91
CA ARG A 629 5.92 19.25 31.21
C ARG A 629 6.20 18.79 29.79
N HIS A 630 6.10 17.48 29.54
CA HIS A 630 6.49 16.86 28.29
C HIS A 630 5.31 16.23 27.53
N LEU A 631 4.08 16.69 27.77
CA LEU A 631 2.89 16.25 27.03
C LEU A 631 3.06 16.28 25.50
N PRO A 632 3.75 17.27 24.88
CA PRO A 632 3.97 17.26 23.43
C PRO A 632 4.71 16.03 22.89
N ALA A 633 5.39 15.25 23.74
CA ALA A 633 6.00 13.99 23.33
C ALA A 633 4.98 12.88 22.98
N LEU A 634 3.72 13.00 23.44
CA LEU A 634 2.68 12.00 23.26
C LEU A 634 1.96 12.09 21.90
N ASN A 635 1.71 13.30 21.40
CA ASN A 635 0.98 13.52 20.14
C ASN A 635 1.61 14.56 19.20
N GLY A 636 2.77 15.12 19.55
CA GLY A 636 3.49 16.10 18.72
C GLY A 636 4.17 15.48 17.49
N PRO A 637 4.93 16.30 16.71
CA PRO A 637 5.55 15.85 15.45
C PRO A 637 6.53 14.68 15.58
N GLY A 638 7.10 14.46 16.77
CA GLY A 638 8.00 13.34 17.09
C GLY A 638 7.34 12.16 17.80
N ALA A 639 6.03 12.23 18.08
CA ALA A 639 5.33 11.16 18.78
C ALA A 639 5.17 9.91 17.91
N GLY A 640 5.49 8.74 18.48
CA GLY A 640 5.15 7.44 17.90
C GLY A 640 5.97 7.00 16.68
N HIS A 641 7.25 7.38 16.56
CA HIS A 641 8.20 6.73 15.63
C HIS A 641 9.13 5.78 16.40
N PHE A 642 8.59 4.71 16.98
CA PHE A 642 9.38 3.54 17.39
C PHE A 642 9.28 2.47 16.32
N GLY A 643 10.44 2.13 15.75
CA GLY A 643 10.59 1.01 14.84
C GLY A 643 10.36 1.36 13.38
N THR A 644 11.45 1.45 12.64
CA THR A 644 11.56 1.36 11.17
C THR A 644 11.10 0.00 10.62
N ALA A 645 10.10 -0.63 11.25
CA ALA A 645 9.60 -1.97 10.91
C ALA A 645 8.10 -1.97 10.52
N ASN A 646 7.33 -0.92 10.85
CA ASN A 646 5.86 -0.93 10.71
C ASN A 646 5.27 0.21 9.85
N ALA A 647 5.88 0.54 8.72
CA ALA A 647 5.16 1.13 7.58
C ALA A 647 5.95 1.04 6.24
N PRO A 648 5.34 0.68 5.08
CA PRO A 648 3.98 0.17 4.89
C PRO A 648 3.87 -1.06 3.93
N PRO A 649 2.69 -1.69 3.83
CA PRO A 649 2.39 -2.89 3.03
C PRO A 649 2.27 -2.59 1.52
N PHE A 650 3.27 -1.91 0.98
CA PHE A 650 3.38 -1.62 -0.45
C PHE A 650 4.64 -2.23 -1.07
N ALA A 651 5.38 -3.08 -0.35
CA ALA A 651 6.51 -3.80 -0.93
C ALA A 651 5.99 -5.01 -1.74
N PRO A 652 6.35 -5.14 -3.03
CA PRO A 652 6.08 -6.37 -3.77
C PRO A 652 6.78 -7.54 -3.07
N GLY A 653 6.01 -8.53 -2.62
CA GLY A 653 6.53 -9.74 -1.99
C GLY A 653 6.52 -9.76 -0.45
N ASP A 654 6.01 -8.72 0.21
CA ASP A 654 5.73 -8.80 1.65
C ASP A 654 4.51 -9.70 1.88
N THR A 655 4.72 -10.79 2.63
CA THR A 655 3.65 -11.74 3.00
C THR A 655 2.95 -11.38 4.30
N ALA A 656 3.39 -10.31 4.97
CA ALA A 656 2.79 -9.83 6.19
C ALA A 656 1.48 -9.06 5.88
N PRO A 657 0.38 -9.33 6.61
CA PRO A 657 -0.87 -8.63 6.40
C PRO A 657 -0.71 -7.13 6.66
N SER A 658 -1.39 -6.31 5.85
CA SER A 658 -1.46 -4.86 6.04
C SER A 658 -1.99 -4.54 7.43
N GLN A 659 -1.32 -3.63 8.15
CA GLN A 659 -1.71 -3.22 9.50
C GLN A 659 -1.93 -1.70 9.59
N PRO A 660 -2.75 -1.21 10.55
CA PRO A 660 -2.86 0.21 10.83
C PRO A 660 -1.52 0.85 11.20
N LEU A 661 -1.32 2.11 10.85
CA LEU A 661 -0.15 2.87 11.30
C LEU A 661 -0.27 3.14 12.79
N ALA A 662 0.56 2.48 13.59
CA ALA A 662 0.63 2.62 15.04
C ALA A 662 1.26 3.97 15.47
N SER A 663 0.70 5.09 15.05
CA SER A 663 1.19 6.43 15.41
C SER A 663 0.17 7.16 16.27
N MET A 664 0.66 7.79 17.35
CA MET A 664 -0.11 8.71 18.18
C MET A 664 0.01 10.17 17.74
N ARG A 665 0.78 10.43 16.68
CA ARG A 665 0.94 11.77 16.12
C ARG A 665 -0.42 12.36 15.76
N HIS A 666 -0.67 13.59 16.21
CA HIS A 666 -1.92 14.33 15.99
C HIS A 666 -3.18 13.72 16.63
N MET A 667 -3.06 12.65 17.43
CA MET A 667 -4.19 12.14 18.20
C MET A 667 -4.69 13.22 19.18
N PRO A 668 -6.02 13.45 19.25
CA PRO A 668 -6.58 14.31 20.27
C PRO A 668 -6.21 13.82 21.67
N LEU A 669 -5.82 14.73 22.55
CA LEU A 669 -5.38 14.39 23.90
C LEU A 669 -6.34 14.93 24.96
N LEU A 670 -6.79 14.03 25.84
CA LEU A 670 -7.52 14.37 27.04
C LEU A 670 -6.59 14.45 28.24
N LEU A 671 -6.74 15.50 29.04
CA LEU A 671 -5.98 15.72 30.27
C LEU A 671 -6.87 15.62 31.52
N GLY A 672 -6.71 14.53 32.28
CA GLY A 672 -7.41 14.28 33.54
C GLY A 672 -6.60 14.60 34.81
N VAL A 673 -6.40 15.88 35.14
CA VAL A 673 -5.65 16.32 36.35
C VAL A 673 -6.51 16.64 37.58
N SER A 674 -7.83 16.80 37.40
CA SER A 674 -8.68 17.42 38.40
C SER A 674 -8.70 16.71 39.76
N ARG A 675 -8.41 17.48 40.81
CA ARG A 675 -8.47 17.07 42.23
C ARG A 675 -7.57 15.88 42.62
N LYS A 676 -6.61 15.49 41.76
CA LYS A 676 -5.69 14.36 41.99
C LYS A 676 -4.79 14.61 43.21
N ARG A 677 -4.42 13.53 43.91
CA ARG A 677 -3.66 13.59 45.19
C ARG A 677 -2.31 14.30 45.08
N PHE A 678 -1.59 14.11 43.99
CA PHE A 678 -0.26 14.71 43.81
C PHE A 678 -0.30 16.25 43.84
N LEU A 679 -1.41 16.87 43.43
CA LEU A 679 -1.59 18.32 43.50
C LEU A 679 -1.55 18.86 44.93
N GLY A 680 -2.09 18.10 45.89
CA GLY A 680 -2.00 18.43 47.32
C GLY A 680 -0.53 18.49 47.79
N ALA A 681 0.27 17.52 47.36
CA ALA A 681 1.70 17.52 47.65
C ALA A 681 2.44 18.73 47.04
N LEU A 682 2.05 19.19 45.85
CA LEU A 682 2.65 20.36 45.21
C LEU A 682 2.33 21.68 45.92
N ILE A 683 1.15 21.80 46.53
CA ILE A 683 0.78 22.97 47.34
C ILE A 683 1.18 22.83 48.82
N GLN A 684 2.04 21.85 49.14
CA GLN A 684 2.52 21.56 50.50
C GLN A 684 1.40 21.20 51.49
N ASP A 685 0.27 20.70 50.99
CA ASP A 685 -0.82 20.13 51.79
C ASP A 685 -1.26 18.77 51.22
N PRO A 686 -0.51 17.69 51.51
CA PRO A 686 -0.85 16.34 51.05
C PRO A 686 -2.20 15.85 51.59
N SER A 687 -2.65 16.40 52.72
CA SER A 687 -3.94 16.09 53.37
C SER A 687 -5.12 16.86 52.80
N ALA A 688 -4.89 17.86 51.95
CA ALA A 688 -5.92 18.71 51.35
C ALA A 688 -7.05 17.83 50.79
N ALA A 689 -8.29 18.11 51.18
CA ALA A 689 -9.45 17.43 50.62
C ALA A 689 -9.52 17.65 49.10
N PRO A 690 -10.12 16.74 48.31
CA PRO A 690 -10.19 16.90 46.85
C PRO A 690 -10.69 18.27 46.38
N ALA A 691 -11.71 18.84 47.03
CA ALA A 691 -12.25 20.16 46.70
C ALA A 691 -11.28 21.33 46.95
N GLN A 692 -10.33 21.17 47.88
CA GLN A 692 -9.32 22.20 48.19
C GLN A 692 -8.17 22.24 47.17
N ARG A 693 -8.16 21.33 46.19
CA ARG A 693 -7.12 21.23 45.14
C ARG A 693 -7.52 21.95 43.84
N MET A 694 -8.60 22.74 43.86
CA MET A 694 -9.13 23.43 42.68
C MET A 694 -8.09 24.38 42.07
N GLN A 695 -7.46 25.24 42.86
CA GLN A 695 -6.47 26.20 42.35
C GLN A 695 -5.27 25.49 41.72
N ALA A 696 -4.77 24.43 42.35
CA ALA A 696 -3.68 23.61 41.81
C ALA A 696 -4.08 22.90 40.52
N THR A 697 -5.34 22.46 40.41
CA THR A 697 -5.90 21.89 39.17
C THR A 697 -5.87 22.92 38.05
N MET A 698 -6.39 24.13 38.29
CA MET A 698 -6.42 25.20 37.29
C MET A 698 -5.01 25.59 36.87
N ALA A 699 -4.07 25.69 37.80
CA ALA A 699 -2.66 25.99 37.50
C ALA A 699 -2.02 24.92 36.59
N ALA A 700 -2.29 23.63 36.84
CA ALA A 700 -1.77 22.54 36.01
C ALA A 700 -2.36 22.55 34.59
N CYS A 701 -3.68 22.76 34.46
CA CYS A 701 -4.32 22.91 33.15
C CYS A 701 -3.81 24.16 32.41
N ALA A 702 -3.78 25.31 33.08
CA ALA A 702 -3.31 26.57 32.48
C ALA A 702 -1.85 26.52 32.02
N ALA A 703 -1.01 25.72 32.69
CA ALA A 703 0.38 25.51 32.28
C ALA A 703 0.54 24.60 31.05
N THR A 704 -0.48 23.79 30.72
CA THR A 704 -0.41 22.78 29.65
C THR A 704 -1.22 23.16 28.42
N ILE A 705 -2.32 23.91 28.54
CA ILE A 705 -3.14 24.38 27.42
C ILE A 705 -2.29 25.13 26.35
N PRO A 706 -1.41 26.09 26.70
CA PRO A 706 -0.61 26.84 25.71
C PRO A 706 0.40 26.00 24.93
N THR A 707 0.63 24.74 25.30
CA THR A 707 1.46 23.83 24.50
C THR A 707 0.79 23.44 23.18
N GLY A 708 -0.52 23.68 23.03
CA GLY A 708 -1.32 23.33 21.86
C GLY A 708 -1.58 21.83 21.69
N CYS A 709 -1.15 21.00 22.64
CA CYS A 709 -1.29 19.54 22.56
C CYS A 709 -2.49 18.98 23.35
N VAL A 710 -3.13 19.79 24.21
CA VAL A 710 -4.28 19.39 25.04
C VAL A 710 -5.58 19.84 24.37
N ASP A 711 -6.35 18.86 23.86
CA ASP A 711 -7.62 19.11 23.21
C ASP A 711 -8.79 19.10 24.18
N ILE A 712 -8.74 18.29 25.24
CA ILE A 712 -9.82 18.16 26.22
C ILE A 712 -9.24 18.25 27.64
N VAL A 713 -9.87 19.02 28.52
CA VAL A 713 -9.60 18.97 29.98
C VAL A 713 -10.78 18.36 30.72
N ARG A 714 -10.50 17.32 31.53
CA ARG A 714 -11.52 16.64 32.34
C ARG A 714 -11.53 17.17 33.77
N ILE A 715 -12.63 17.81 34.18
CA ILE A 715 -12.66 18.66 35.37
C ILE A 715 -13.96 18.60 36.18
N HIS A 716 -13.84 18.72 37.51
CA HIS A 716 -14.99 18.81 38.42
C HIS A 716 -15.55 20.25 38.51
N ASP A 717 -14.66 21.23 38.59
CA ASP A 717 -14.99 22.64 38.85
C ASP A 717 -15.15 23.39 37.52
N VAL A 718 -16.25 23.11 36.79
CA VAL A 718 -16.48 23.57 35.41
C VAL A 718 -16.51 25.09 35.27
N VAL A 719 -17.25 25.81 36.13
CA VAL A 719 -17.39 27.28 36.03
C VAL A 719 -16.01 27.98 35.98
N PRO A 720 -15.10 27.77 36.97
CA PRO A 720 -13.77 28.37 36.89
C PRO A 720 -12.89 27.77 35.77
N ALA A 721 -13.14 26.53 35.34
CA ALA A 721 -12.42 25.93 34.21
C ALA A 721 -12.73 26.64 32.89
N MET A 722 -13.99 27.03 32.67
CA MET A 722 -14.40 27.78 31.47
C MET A 722 -13.66 29.12 31.38
N ASP A 723 -13.55 29.84 32.51
CA ASP A 723 -12.80 31.09 32.56
C ASP A 723 -11.30 30.88 32.33
N MET A 724 -10.73 29.82 32.91
CA MET A 724 -9.33 29.44 32.71
C MET A 724 -9.05 29.10 31.24
N VAL A 725 -9.89 28.28 30.59
CA VAL A 725 -9.73 27.94 29.16
C VAL A 725 -9.81 29.19 28.30
N ARG A 726 -10.79 30.08 28.53
CA ARG A 726 -10.90 31.36 27.80
C ARG A 726 -9.65 32.23 28.00
N ALA A 727 -9.09 32.27 29.21
CA ALA A 727 -7.92 33.08 29.52
C ALA A 727 -6.59 32.51 28.99
N THR A 728 -6.55 31.22 28.63
CA THR A 728 -5.31 30.50 28.22
C THR A 728 -5.32 30.04 26.77
N SER A 729 -6.46 30.14 26.08
CA SER A 729 -6.56 29.85 24.66
C SER A 729 -6.04 31.04 23.84
N ASP A 730 -5.28 30.78 22.78
CA ASP A 730 -4.76 31.81 21.85
C ASP A 730 -5.85 32.42 20.94
N HIS A 731 -7.11 32.06 21.15
CA HIS A 731 -8.26 32.51 20.36
C HIS A 731 -9.20 33.36 21.25
N PRO A 732 -9.31 34.69 21.00
CA PRO A 732 -10.18 35.59 21.75
C PRO A 732 -11.67 35.36 21.51
#